data_AF-A0A544YUV5-F1
#
_entry.id   AF-A0A544YUV5-F1
#
_cell.length_a   1.000
_cell.length_b   1.000
_cell.length_c   1.000
_cell.angle_alpha   90.00
_cell.angle_beta   90.00
_cell.angle_gamma   90.00
#
_symmetry.space_group_name_H-M   'P 1'
#
loop_
_entity.id
_entity.type
_entity.pdbx_description
1 polymer ?
#
loop_
_entity_poly.entity_id
_entity_poly.type
_entity_poly.pdbx_seq_one_letter_code
_entity_poly.pdbx_strand_id
1 'polypeptide(L)'
;MFDTARLRDTVLAAWTASPARFREDANAEEDFALGGYRDRLVVELAQNAADAALRAGVPGRLRLTLADGVLRAANAGAPLDQTGVEGLCTLRVSGKKDEVGAAGRFGVGFAAVVSVTDTPSIASRLPSGEVHGVRWSREETAALVAARPELAAELEGREGHVPLLRLPFSDDSLEVPEGFDTLVRLPLRDEAAEQAVRRMLEEAGPALPLSMPALETVEIEVDGQVRTISAEGWHVVAESGTFTPEQVAELFADRPTEERARPYWEVRWAVPGDRRADVRGLVHRVVHAPTPSDEPLDLPALLIASFPMTTDRRHVAPGPLTDFLVARAADAYVRLLGELPATPDLLGLVPGLMGKGALDAAIRREIVRALPDTPLLPTLSEGVVPGNQARAVEGPAEFLEKIAGIVPGLLPAGWSSRHPALTTLGVRRVELADVVDMLSGEAVEDKDPAWWRSLYEVLPADDPEAIGAIAVPLADGRLVRGPRGTLVLSQESGTFDPALLAPLGLRIVHPDAAHPLLLRLGAAEATPRTVLEDPLTHAAVAESLNSADPEPVAQAVLALVDAAGLTAGEAPWLAELALRGADGELYAAGELLLAEGSLAGLIDPEVPFGVAAPDLVEKFGPHVLAAAGVLDGFAVVNDSDVLLDSAECDHDLDLEDEWLEAVLDLLPDLDVPPVVREFTAVRDLEYVADWQNALALLSRPPLRAALRPMRVLAAGETVEVPSYTAWWLSRHEVLAGRRPTELRLPTGDPLLFGLYGEAPAGIDDDALKMIGVRSTLADLLDSHGGPEELLDLLADSSLEVDRAQLRSLWIALAAVDPARVSPPEAVRAVLKGTVTVADVEDGPVVVEAPDLLPLVEDRPLVLAPFDLAEALSEVLDLPLAGEVVTGAVTSAGTEKPVPPEVRSLLPGAPATYVEHDELLVDGRPAPWRFFEGAVHATGVDGLARGLAWAAGQWGDRLAVAALLRDPARVPLLLAEADLDPTASL
;
A
#
# COMPACT_ATOMS: atom_id res chain seq x y z
N MET A 1 -44.70 -26.24 78.90
CA MET A 1 -43.31 -26.22 78.39
C MET A 1 -42.71 -24.80 78.36
N PHE A 2 -43.36 -23.82 77.74
CA PHE A 2 -42.74 -22.50 77.46
C PHE A 2 -42.93 -21.39 78.51
N ASP A 3 -43.65 -21.66 79.61
CA ASP A 3 -43.91 -20.68 80.68
C ASP A 3 -44.49 -19.32 80.19
N THR A 4 -45.37 -19.38 79.19
CA THR A 4 -45.92 -18.19 78.50
C THR A 4 -46.68 -17.25 79.44
N ALA A 5 -47.33 -17.80 80.47
CA ALA A 5 -48.03 -17.01 81.48
C ALA A 5 -47.07 -16.09 82.26
N ARG A 6 -45.94 -16.63 82.76
CA ARG A 6 -44.94 -15.81 83.47
C ARG A 6 -44.36 -14.72 82.56
N LEU A 7 -44.07 -15.03 81.31
CA LEU A 7 -43.54 -14.05 80.35
C LEU A 7 -44.52 -12.92 80.09
N ARG A 8 -45.78 -13.27 79.81
CA ARG A 8 -46.86 -12.30 79.59
C ARG A 8 -47.07 -11.42 80.83
N ASP A 9 -47.12 -12.01 82.02
CA ASP A 9 -47.31 -11.27 83.27
C ASP A 9 -46.14 -10.31 83.55
N THR A 10 -44.91 -10.73 83.26
CA THR A 10 -43.70 -9.92 83.41
C THR A 10 -43.74 -8.69 82.49
N VAL A 11 -44.07 -8.89 81.22
CA VAL A 11 -44.15 -7.80 80.23
C VAL A 11 -45.29 -6.83 80.57
N LEU A 12 -46.48 -7.34 80.89
CA LEU A 12 -47.61 -6.51 81.29
C LEU A 12 -47.32 -5.71 82.57
N ALA A 13 -46.65 -6.30 83.55
CA ALA A 13 -46.22 -5.58 84.74
C ALA A 13 -45.23 -4.46 84.42
N ALA A 14 -44.27 -4.70 83.51
CA ALA A 14 -43.31 -3.69 83.07
C ALA A 14 -43.98 -2.53 82.31
N TRP A 15 -44.93 -2.83 81.42
CA TRP A 15 -45.72 -1.81 80.72
C TRP A 15 -46.59 -1.02 81.70
N THR A 16 -47.27 -1.68 82.64
CA THR A 16 -48.11 -1.00 83.65
C THR A 16 -47.26 -0.08 84.53
N ALA A 17 -46.05 -0.49 84.90
CA ALA A 17 -45.13 0.32 85.69
C ALA A 17 -44.53 1.50 84.90
N SER A 18 -44.45 1.41 83.57
CA SER A 18 -43.93 2.45 82.69
C SER A 18 -44.59 2.39 81.31
N PRO A 19 -45.68 3.16 81.08
CA PRO A 19 -46.37 3.20 79.78
C PRO A 19 -45.44 3.61 78.61
N ALA A 20 -44.38 4.37 78.91
CA ALA A 20 -43.35 4.70 77.92
C ALA A 20 -42.64 3.46 77.34
N ARG A 21 -42.49 2.37 78.12
CA ARG A 21 -41.94 1.09 77.63
C ARG A 21 -42.87 0.38 76.66
N PHE A 22 -44.19 0.44 76.92
CA PHE A 22 -45.18 -0.07 75.97
C PHE A 22 -45.07 0.66 74.63
N ARG A 23 -44.96 1.99 74.66
CA ARG A 23 -44.76 2.81 73.46
C ARG A 23 -43.43 2.51 72.76
N GLU A 24 -42.35 2.32 73.51
CA GLU A 24 -41.03 1.94 72.97
C GLU A 24 -41.07 0.58 72.26
N ASP A 25 -41.69 -0.43 72.89
CA ASP A 25 -41.87 -1.76 72.30
C ASP A 25 -42.74 -1.70 71.03
N ALA A 26 -43.82 -0.94 71.07
CA ALA A 26 -44.72 -0.77 69.93
C ALA A 26 -44.03 -0.05 68.76
N ASN A 27 -43.31 1.05 69.02
CA ASN A 27 -42.53 1.76 68.00
C ASN A 27 -41.42 0.88 67.42
N ALA A 28 -40.70 0.14 68.27
CA ALA A 28 -39.61 -0.72 67.80
C ALA A 28 -40.12 -1.79 66.84
N GLU A 29 -41.25 -2.43 67.15
CA GLU A 29 -41.84 -3.45 66.28
C GLU A 29 -42.47 -2.86 65.01
N GLU A 30 -43.07 -1.68 65.09
CA GLU A 30 -43.63 -0.93 63.95
C GLU A 30 -42.52 -0.48 62.98
N ASP A 31 -41.40 0.04 63.49
CA ASP A 31 -40.21 0.36 62.69
C ASP A 31 -39.63 -0.88 61.98
N PHE A 32 -39.69 -2.06 62.60
CA PHE A 32 -39.30 -3.31 61.95
C PHE A 32 -40.29 -3.74 60.86
N ALA A 33 -41.59 -3.60 61.12
CA ALA A 33 -42.64 -3.98 60.17
C ALA A 33 -42.71 -3.06 58.94
N LEU A 34 -42.46 -1.75 59.12
CA LEU A 34 -42.49 -0.73 58.07
C LEU A 34 -41.11 -0.52 57.39
N GLY A 35 -40.01 -0.89 58.06
CA GLY A 35 -38.64 -0.68 57.61
C GLY A 35 -38.05 -1.80 56.73
N GLY A 36 -36.72 -1.87 56.67
CA GLY A 36 -35.94 -2.72 55.75
C GLY A 36 -36.09 -4.25 55.91
N TYR A 37 -36.94 -4.73 56.81
CA TYR A 37 -37.20 -6.15 57.07
C TYR A 37 -38.46 -6.69 56.39
N ARG A 38 -39.28 -5.83 55.79
CA ARG A 38 -40.51 -6.21 55.08
C ARG A 38 -40.27 -7.27 54.00
N ASP A 39 -39.10 -7.26 53.36
CA ASP A 39 -38.77 -8.14 52.22
C ASP A 39 -37.90 -9.37 52.62
N ARG A 40 -37.73 -9.64 53.93
CA ARG A 40 -36.73 -10.63 54.43
C ARG A 40 -37.30 -11.90 55.06
N LEU A 41 -38.62 -12.04 55.12
CA LEU A 41 -39.31 -13.12 55.82
C LEU A 41 -38.77 -14.52 55.48
N VAL A 42 -38.66 -14.85 54.19
CA VAL A 42 -38.21 -16.17 53.72
C VAL A 42 -36.78 -16.47 54.15
N VAL A 43 -35.89 -15.48 54.08
CA VAL A 43 -34.48 -15.61 54.46
C VAL A 43 -34.35 -15.83 55.97
N GLU A 44 -35.11 -15.08 56.78
CA GLU A 44 -35.09 -15.21 58.25
C GLU A 44 -35.66 -16.56 58.71
N LEU A 45 -36.70 -17.07 58.04
CA LEU A 45 -37.22 -18.43 58.29
C LEU A 45 -36.19 -19.50 57.91
N ALA A 46 -35.48 -19.33 56.79
CA ALA A 46 -34.41 -20.22 56.39
C ALA A 46 -33.22 -20.20 57.35
N GLN A 47 -32.86 -19.02 57.85
CA GLN A 47 -31.80 -18.86 58.85
C GLN A 47 -32.18 -19.54 60.18
N ASN A 48 -33.42 -19.40 60.64
CA ASN A 48 -33.90 -20.11 61.83
C ASN A 48 -33.85 -21.64 61.63
N ALA A 49 -34.19 -22.12 60.44
CA ALA A 49 -34.08 -23.54 60.09
C ALA A 49 -32.62 -24.02 60.09
N ALA A 50 -31.71 -23.25 59.49
CA ALA A 50 -30.28 -23.56 59.48
C ALA A 50 -29.67 -23.58 60.89
N ASP A 51 -29.98 -22.59 61.74
CA ASP A 51 -29.55 -22.53 63.14
C ASP A 51 -30.09 -23.71 63.97
N ALA A 52 -31.33 -24.13 63.71
CA ALA A 52 -31.92 -25.30 64.36
C ALA A 52 -31.21 -26.60 63.93
N ALA A 53 -30.95 -26.76 62.65
CA ALA A 53 -30.24 -27.90 62.10
C ALA A 53 -28.80 -27.99 62.64
N LEU A 54 -28.08 -26.86 62.67
CA LEU A 54 -26.73 -26.75 63.20
C LEU A 54 -26.67 -27.16 64.68
N ARG A 55 -27.58 -26.66 65.51
CA ARG A 55 -27.67 -27.04 66.94
C ARG A 55 -27.98 -28.51 67.16
N ALA A 56 -28.75 -29.13 66.26
CA ALA A 56 -29.04 -30.57 66.31
C ALA A 56 -27.96 -31.44 65.66
N GLY A 57 -27.01 -30.87 64.91
CA GLY A 57 -26.01 -31.62 64.16
C GLY A 57 -26.59 -32.48 63.03
N VAL A 58 -27.70 -32.05 62.43
CA VAL A 58 -28.40 -32.76 61.34
C VAL A 58 -28.43 -31.93 60.05
N PRO A 59 -28.58 -32.55 58.86
CA PRO A 59 -28.82 -31.81 57.63
C PRO A 59 -30.13 -31.02 57.71
N GLY A 60 -30.06 -29.71 57.51
CA GLY A 60 -31.22 -28.83 57.58
C GLY A 60 -32.14 -29.02 56.39
N ARG A 61 -33.44 -29.15 56.66
CA ARG A 61 -34.51 -29.19 55.66
C ARG A 61 -35.55 -28.16 56.01
N LEU A 62 -35.95 -27.36 55.03
CA LEU A 62 -37.01 -26.37 55.17
C LEU A 62 -38.07 -26.60 54.10
N ARG A 63 -39.34 -26.65 54.50
CA ARG A 63 -40.49 -26.62 53.59
C ARG A 63 -41.30 -25.37 53.82
N LEU A 64 -41.46 -24.57 52.77
CA LEU A 64 -42.28 -23.35 52.73
C LEU A 64 -43.52 -23.62 51.89
N THR A 65 -44.71 -23.65 52.49
CA THR A 65 -45.97 -23.88 51.80
C THR A 65 -46.87 -22.65 51.93
N LEU A 66 -47.26 -22.05 50.81
CA LEU A 66 -48.27 -20.99 50.73
C LEU A 66 -49.57 -21.58 50.16
N ALA A 67 -50.58 -21.69 51.02
CA ALA A 67 -51.91 -22.20 50.65
C ALA A 67 -53.00 -21.57 51.53
N ASP A 68 -54.15 -21.24 50.91
CA ASP A 68 -55.34 -20.69 51.57
C ASP A 68 -55.06 -19.43 52.42
N GLY A 69 -54.20 -18.52 51.93
CA GLY A 69 -53.81 -17.31 52.66
C GLY A 69 -52.94 -17.58 53.90
N VAL A 70 -52.31 -18.76 54.02
CA VAL A 70 -51.46 -19.13 55.16
C VAL A 70 -50.09 -19.58 54.66
N LEU A 71 -49.03 -18.92 55.14
CA LEU A 71 -47.66 -19.40 54.98
C LEU A 71 -47.30 -20.37 56.11
N ARG A 72 -46.81 -21.56 55.75
CA ARG A 72 -46.30 -22.58 56.67
C ARG A 72 -44.81 -22.79 56.39
N ALA A 73 -43.97 -22.69 57.42
CA ALA A 73 -42.55 -22.98 57.34
C ALA A 73 -42.21 -24.12 58.30
N ALA A 74 -42.00 -25.32 57.76
CA ALA A 74 -41.64 -26.50 58.53
C ALA A 74 -40.14 -26.77 58.40
N ASN A 75 -39.43 -26.94 59.50
CA ASN A 75 -38.00 -27.25 59.50
C ASN A 75 -37.61 -28.41 60.39
N ALA A 76 -36.55 -29.12 59.99
CA ALA A 76 -35.89 -30.13 60.81
C ALA A 76 -34.78 -29.50 61.65
N GLY A 77 -34.54 -30.01 62.85
CA GLY A 77 -33.48 -29.54 63.75
C GLY A 77 -33.88 -29.48 65.22
N ALA A 78 -33.11 -28.75 66.01
CA ALA A 78 -33.31 -28.66 67.46
C ALA A 78 -34.70 -28.08 67.79
N PRO A 79 -35.45 -28.69 68.73
CA PRO A 79 -36.79 -28.22 69.09
C PRO A 79 -36.74 -26.84 69.75
N LEU A 80 -37.85 -26.11 69.67
CA LEU A 80 -38.04 -24.84 70.37
C LEU A 80 -38.05 -25.11 71.88
N ASP A 81 -37.29 -24.33 72.65
CA ASP A 81 -37.23 -24.41 74.11
C ASP A 81 -37.73 -23.11 74.77
N GLN A 82 -37.77 -23.10 76.10
CA GLN A 82 -38.24 -21.94 76.87
C GLN A 82 -37.39 -20.68 76.58
N THR A 83 -36.06 -20.82 76.53
CA THR A 83 -35.15 -19.71 76.22
C THR A 83 -35.35 -19.18 74.80
N GLY A 84 -35.70 -20.05 73.85
CA GLY A 84 -36.11 -19.67 72.51
C GLY A 84 -37.36 -18.81 72.50
N VAL A 85 -38.43 -19.20 73.21
CA VAL A 85 -39.66 -18.39 73.31
C VAL A 85 -39.41 -17.04 73.99
N GLU A 86 -38.58 -17.01 75.03
CA GLU A 86 -38.14 -15.77 75.68
C GLU A 86 -37.41 -14.85 74.70
N GLY A 87 -36.52 -15.41 73.88
CA GLY A 87 -35.82 -14.70 72.82
C GLY A 87 -36.74 -14.15 71.73
N LEU A 88 -37.79 -14.89 71.34
CA LEU A 88 -38.80 -14.43 70.38
C LEU A 88 -39.64 -13.27 70.93
N CYS A 89 -39.80 -13.19 72.26
CA CYS A 89 -40.59 -12.15 72.91
C CYS A 89 -39.79 -10.88 73.24
N THR A 90 -38.48 -10.82 73.01
CA THR A 90 -37.61 -9.68 73.38
C THR A 90 -36.89 -9.10 72.15
N LEU A 91 -37.02 -7.79 71.88
CA LEU A 91 -36.29 -7.15 70.76
C LEU A 91 -34.94 -6.67 71.28
N ARG A 92 -33.88 -6.84 70.47
CA ARG A 92 -32.52 -6.33 70.70
C ARG A 92 -31.78 -6.87 71.94
N VAL A 93 -32.30 -7.87 72.65
CA VAL A 93 -31.57 -8.57 73.73
C VAL A 93 -31.24 -9.99 73.26
N SER A 94 -30.01 -10.21 72.79
CA SER A 94 -29.53 -11.55 72.43
C SER A 94 -28.98 -12.26 73.68
N GLY A 95 -29.66 -13.32 74.13
CA GLY A 95 -29.16 -14.23 75.17
C GLY A 95 -28.03 -15.18 74.71
N LYS A 96 -27.67 -15.19 73.42
CA LYS A 96 -26.64 -16.09 72.87
C LYS A 96 -25.26 -15.45 72.99
N LYS A 97 -24.56 -15.69 74.10
CA LYS A 97 -23.20 -15.18 74.36
C LYS A 97 -22.06 -16.09 73.86
N ASP A 98 -22.27 -17.40 73.63
CA ASP A 98 -21.15 -18.35 73.49
C ASP A 98 -21.23 -19.39 72.33
N GLU A 99 -22.09 -19.25 71.32
CA GLU A 99 -22.13 -20.19 70.17
C GLU A 99 -21.40 -19.65 68.92
N VAL A 100 -20.27 -20.25 68.57
CA VAL A 100 -19.52 -20.02 67.32
C VAL A 100 -20.28 -20.71 66.18
N GLY A 101 -20.71 -19.95 65.16
CA GLY A 101 -21.37 -20.47 63.96
C GLY A 101 -22.90 -20.24 63.87
N ALA A 102 -23.54 -19.72 64.92
CA ALA A 102 -24.93 -19.27 64.84
C ALA A 102 -24.98 -17.85 64.22
N ALA A 103 -25.53 -17.74 63.00
CA ALA A 103 -25.52 -16.50 62.22
C ALA A 103 -26.53 -15.44 62.74
N GLY A 104 -27.38 -15.79 63.71
CA GLY A 104 -28.42 -14.91 64.25
C GLY A 104 -27.86 -13.60 64.86
N ARG A 105 -28.16 -12.47 64.21
CA ARG A 105 -27.83 -11.11 64.66
C ARG A 105 -29.05 -10.47 65.30
N PHE A 106 -29.01 -10.33 66.64
CA PHE A 106 -30.08 -9.84 67.53
C PHE A 106 -31.33 -10.73 67.50
N GLY A 107 -32.04 -10.90 68.61
CA GLY A 107 -33.33 -11.63 68.65
C GLY A 107 -34.46 -10.93 67.89
N VAL A 108 -34.23 -10.57 66.62
CA VAL A 108 -35.08 -9.73 65.77
C VAL A 108 -35.42 -10.40 64.44
N GLY A 109 -34.80 -11.52 64.08
CA GLY A 109 -35.06 -12.21 62.80
C GLY A 109 -36.51 -12.69 62.66
N PHE A 110 -37.09 -13.22 63.74
CA PHE A 110 -38.51 -13.59 63.76
C PHE A 110 -39.45 -12.39 63.71
N ALA A 111 -39.00 -11.16 64.01
CA ALA A 111 -39.84 -9.96 63.90
C ALA A 111 -40.28 -9.66 62.46
N ALA A 112 -39.60 -10.23 61.45
CA ALA A 112 -40.03 -10.14 60.06
C ALA A 112 -41.47 -10.65 59.84
N VAL A 113 -41.96 -11.58 60.66
CA VAL A 113 -43.34 -12.10 60.56
C VAL A 113 -44.40 -11.02 60.81
N VAL A 114 -44.08 -9.98 61.59
CA VAL A 114 -45.00 -8.88 61.93
C VAL A 114 -45.42 -8.10 60.68
N SER A 115 -44.59 -8.11 59.63
CA SER A 115 -44.91 -7.46 58.37
C SER A 115 -46.05 -8.14 57.59
N VAL A 116 -46.34 -9.42 57.87
CA VAL A 116 -47.28 -10.24 57.09
C VAL A 116 -48.44 -10.86 57.88
N THR A 117 -48.35 -10.98 59.21
CA THR A 117 -49.38 -11.63 60.04
C THR A 117 -49.62 -10.89 61.35
N ASP A 118 -50.86 -10.97 61.86
CA ASP A 118 -51.26 -10.52 63.19
C ASP A 118 -51.46 -11.67 64.19
N THR A 119 -51.30 -12.93 63.75
CA THR A 119 -51.52 -14.13 64.58
C THR A 119 -50.48 -15.25 64.32
N PRO A 120 -49.17 -14.97 64.43
CA PRO A 120 -48.14 -15.99 64.20
C PRO A 120 -48.21 -17.08 65.27
N SER A 121 -47.91 -18.30 64.86
CA SER A 121 -47.90 -19.46 65.74
C SER A 121 -46.74 -20.40 65.40
N ILE A 122 -46.18 -21.06 66.41
CA ILE A 122 -45.09 -22.01 66.28
C ILE A 122 -45.45 -23.28 67.06
N ALA A 123 -45.32 -24.43 66.43
CA ALA A 123 -45.40 -25.74 67.06
C ALA A 123 -44.03 -26.42 66.96
N SER A 124 -43.60 -27.10 68.02
CA SER A 124 -42.34 -27.85 68.01
C SER A 124 -42.51 -29.23 68.65
N ARG A 125 -41.94 -30.23 67.99
CA ARG A 125 -41.97 -31.63 68.37
C ARG A 125 -40.75 -31.93 69.24
N LEU A 126 -40.98 -32.39 70.45
CA LEU A 126 -39.94 -32.83 71.36
C LEU A 126 -39.35 -34.19 70.94
N PRO A 127 -38.14 -34.53 71.41
CA PRO A 127 -37.59 -35.88 71.24
C PRO A 127 -38.48 -36.98 71.84
N SER A 128 -39.37 -36.65 72.79
CA SER A 128 -40.38 -37.56 73.35
C SER A 128 -41.55 -37.84 72.39
N GLY A 129 -41.68 -37.10 71.29
CA GLY A 129 -42.78 -37.17 70.33
C GLY A 129 -43.95 -36.21 70.62
N GLU A 130 -44.00 -35.61 71.81
CA GLU A 130 -44.99 -34.60 72.17
C GLU A 130 -44.81 -33.32 71.37
N VAL A 131 -45.91 -32.69 70.96
CA VAL A 131 -45.91 -31.39 70.29
C VAL A 131 -46.43 -30.34 71.26
N HIS A 132 -45.65 -29.28 71.45
CA HIS A 132 -46.04 -28.11 72.24
C HIS A 132 -46.00 -26.89 71.33
N GLY A 133 -46.95 -25.96 71.51
CA GLY A 133 -47.00 -24.76 70.68
C GLY A 133 -47.19 -23.47 71.44
N VAL A 134 -46.83 -22.39 70.76
CA VAL A 134 -46.93 -21.01 71.23
C VAL A 134 -47.46 -20.14 70.10
N ARG A 135 -48.35 -19.21 70.43
CA ARG A 135 -48.91 -18.25 69.48
C ARG A 135 -48.90 -16.85 70.05
N TRP A 136 -49.02 -15.88 69.15
CA TRP A 136 -49.23 -14.47 69.46
C TRP A 136 -50.49 -13.99 68.75
N SER A 137 -51.09 -12.93 69.28
CA SER A 137 -52.33 -12.37 68.75
C SER A 137 -52.38 -10.88 69.05
N ARG A 138 -52.48 -10.07 67.99
CA ARG A 138 -52.61 -8.61 68.13
C ARG A 138 -53.91 -8.26 68.86
N GLU A 139 -54.99 -8.96 68.55
CA GLU A 139 -56.31 -8.76 69.16
C GLU A 139 -56.30 -9.05 70.67
N GLU A 140 -55.76 -10.20 71.09
CA GLU A 140 -55.69 -10.55 72.51
C GLU A 140 -54.70 -9.64 73.26
N THR A 141 -53.61 -9.22 72.61
CA THR A 141 -52.71 -8.23 73.19
C THR A 141 -53.42 -6.90 73.41
N ALA A 142 -54.18 -6.41 72.42
CA ALA A 142 -54.96 -5.18 72.54
C ALA A 142 -56.01 -5.29 73.65
N ALA A 143 -56.70 -6.42 73.76
CA ALA A 143 -57.66 -6.67 74.83
C ALA A 143 -57.02 -6.64 76.23
N LEU A 144 -55.85 -7.25 76.39
CA LEU A 144 -55.11 -7.26 77.65
C LEU A 144 -54.57 -5.88 78.02
N VAL A 145 -54.13 -5.08 77.05
CA VAL A 145 -53.69 -3.69 77.26
C VAL A 145 -54.88 -2.79 77.59
N ALA A 146 -56.00 -2.92 76.87
CA ALA A 146 -57.22 -2.13 77.10
C ALA A 146 -57.86 -2.41 78.48
N ALA A 147 -57.68 -3.62 79.01
CA ALA A 147 -58.13 -3.98 80.36
C ALA A 147 -57.31 -3.30 81.48
N ARG A 148 -56.24 -2.55 81.16
CA ARG A 148 -55.36 -1.86 82.12
C ARG A 148 -55.53 -0.33 82.02
N PRO A 149 -56.14 0.32 83.02
CA PRO A 149 -56.34 1.77 83.01
C PRO A 149 -55.06 2.59 82.81
N GLU A 150 -53.92 2.09 83.30
CA GLU A 150 -52.61 2.74 83.22
C GLU A 150 -52.06 2.84 81.79
N LEU A 151 -52.53 1.98 80.88
CA LEU A 151 -52.09 1.92 79.48
C LEU A 151 -53.11 2.52 78.50
N ALA A 152 -54.33 2.83 78.96
CA ALA A 152 -55.43 3.26 78.11
C ALA A 152 -55.11 4.51 77.28
N ALA A 153 -54.45 5.51 77.88
CA ALA A 153 -54.09 6.75 77.19
C ALA A 153 -53.03 6.55 76.09
N GLU A 154 -52.05 5.66 76.31
CA GLU A 154 -51.04 5.34 75.29
C GLU A 154 -51.67 4.46 74.18
N LEU A 155 -52.59 3.56 74.52
CA LEU A 155 -53.31 2.75 73.53
C LEU A 155 -54.18 3.61 72.60
N GLU A 156 -54.93 4.57 73.16
CA GLU A 156 -55.75 5.51 72.39
C GLU A 156 -54.88 6.43 71.52
N GLY A 157 -53.79 6.98 72.09
CA GLY A 157 -52.84 7.81 71.35
C GLY A 157 -52.12 7.09 70.20
N ARG A 158 -52.18 5.76 70.16
CA ARG A 158 -51.62 4.90 69.11
C ARG A 158 -52.69 4.28 68.21
N GLU A 159 -53.92 4.78 68.26
CA GLU A 159 -55.05 4.28 67.46
C GLU A 159 -55.28 2.76 67.60
N GLY A 160 -54.98 2.20 68.79
CA GLY A 160 -55.12 0.78 69.07
C GLY A 160 -53.92 -0.10 68.67
N HIS A 161 -52.83 0.47 68.15
CA HIS A 161 -51.64 -0.30 67.75
C HIS A 161 -50.83 -0.79 68.96
N VAL A 162 -50.71 -2.12 69.08
CA VAL A 162 -49.94 -2.83 70.12
C VAL A 162 -48.81 -3.66 69.51
N PRO A 163 -47.70 -3.96 70.24
CA PRO A 163 -46.67 -4.86 69.75
C PRO A 163 -47.17 -6.32 69.78
N LEU A 164 -47.00 -7.04 68.67
CA LEU A 164 -47.51 -8.39 68.45
C LEU A 164 -46.71 -9.46 69.20
N LEU A 165 -45.37 -9.40 69.17
CA LEU A 165 -44.53 -10.53 69.60
C LEU A 165 -44.25 -10.56 71.10
N ARG A 166 -44.79 -9.61 71.86
CA ARG A 166 -44.44 -9.40 73.27
C ARG A 166 -45.17 -10.30 74.25
N LEU A 167 -46.40 -10.69 73.94
CA LEU A 167 -47.24 -11.48 74.82
C LEU A 167 -47.51 -12.86 74.21
N PRO A 168 -46.79 -13.92 74.64
CA PRO A 168 -47.03 -15.27 74.13
C PRO A 168 -48.25 -15.93 74.81
N PHE A 169 -48.90 -16.84 74.08
CA PHE A 169 -49.99 -17.70 74.53
C PHE A 169 -49.66 -19.16 74.21
N SER A 170 -50.03 -20.10 75.08
CA SER A 170 -49.90 -21.53 74.79
C SER A 170 -50.89 -21.94 73.69
N ASP A 171 -50.44 -22.75 72.74
CA ASP A 171 -51.27 -23.29 71.66
C ASP A 171 -50.81 -24.69 71.25
N ASP A 172 -51.30 -25.70 71.93
CA ASP A 172 -50.97 -27.11 71.64
C ASP A 172 -51.92 -27.72 70.59
N SER A 173 -52.68 -26.90 69.85
CA SER A 173 -53.63 -27.36 68.83
C SER A 173 -53.01 -27.63 67.46
N LEU A 174 -51.77 -27.20 67.27
CA LEU A 174 -51.05 -27.32 66.00
C LEU A 174 -50.28 -28.64 65.91
N GLU A 175 -50.30 -29.24 64.73
CA GLU A 175 -49.51 -30.43 64.41
C GLU A 175 -48.28 -30.06 63.59
N VAL A 176 -47.14 -30.71 63.87
CA VAL A 176 -45.92 -30.59 63.05
C VAL A 176 -45.93 -31.68 61.98
N PRO A 177 -45.77 -31.37 60.68
CA PRO A 177 -45.75 -32.36 59.62
C PRO A 177 -44.70 -33.47 59.84
N GLU A 178 -44.99 -34.69 59.36
CA GLU A 178 -44.01 -35.79 59.42
C GLU A 178 -42.70 -35.42 58.73
N GLY A 179 -41.57 -35.79 59.34
CA GLY A 179 -40.24 -35.48 58.84
C GLY A 179 -39.71 -34.09 59.24
N PHE A 180 -40.47 -33.30 60.00
CA PHE A 180 -40.06 -32.00 60.53
C PHE A 180 -40.24 -31.92 62.05
N ASP A 181 -39.47 -31.03 62.68
CA ASP A 181 -39.42 -30.87 64.13
C ASP A 181 -40.08 -29.57 64.59
N THR A 182 -40.13 -28.55 63.74
CA THR A 182 -40.77 -27.26 64.04
C THR A 182 -41.63 -26.79 62.88
N LEU A 183 -42.80 -26.24 63.16
CA LEU A 183 -43.70 -25.59 62.20
C LEU A 183 -43.96 -24.16 62.66
N VAL A 184 -43.62 -23.18 61.82
CA VAL A 184 -44.10 -21.81 61.93
C VAL A 184 -45.31 -21.65 61.00
N ARG A 185 -46.45 -21.21 61.55
CA ARG A 185 -47.69 -20.97 60.80
C ARG A 185 -48.09 -19.51 60.90
N LEU A 186 -48.21 -18.86 59.74
CA LEU A 186 -48.47 -17.43 59.58
C LEU A 186 -49.73 -17.22 58.72
N PRO A 187 -50.91 -17.03 59.33
CA PRO A 187 -52.09 -16.54 58.62
C PRO A 187 -51.84 -15.12 58.11
N LEU A 188 -51.91 -14.92 56.80
CA LEU A 188 -51.56 -13.65 56.18
C LEU A 188 -52.68 -12.63 56.41
N ARG A 189 -52.30 -11.42 56.82
CA ARG A 189 -53.24 -10.38 57.27
C ARG A 189 -54.19 -9.91 56.17
N ASP A 190 -53.66 -9.75 54.96
CA ASP A 190 -54.35 -9.15 53.82
C ASP A 190 -53.72 -9.61 52.48
N GLU A 191 -54.36 -9.25 51.36
CA GLU A 191 -53.90 -9.60 50.02
C GLU A 191 -52.51 -9.03 49.70
N ALA A 192 -52.14 -7.86 50.27
CA ALA A 192 -50.83 -7.26 50.04
C ALA A 192 -49.71 -8.05 50.73
N ALA A 193 -49.97 -8.60 51.93
CA ALA A 193 -49.08 -9.51 52.61
C ALA A 193 -48.90 -10.82 51.81
N GLU A 194 -49.98 -11.37 51.26
CA GLU A 194 -49.92 -12.57 50.41
C GLU A 194 -49.10 -12.35 49.13
N GLN A 195 -49.35 -11.25 48.43
CA GLN A 195 -48.57 -10.91 47.24
C GLN A 195 -47.08 -10.68 47.58
N ALA A 196 -46.76 -10.10 48.75
CA ALA A 196 -45.38 -9.92 49.18
C ALA A 196 -44.68 -11.27 49.46
N VAL A 197 -45.34 -12.18 50.18
CA VAL A 197 -44.83 -13.52 50.44
C VAL A 197 -44.64 -14.31 49.14
N ARG A 198 -45.61 -14.25 48.22
CA ARG A 198 -45.49 -14.92 46.92
C ARG A 198 -44.24 -14.46 46.15
N ARG A 199 -44.00 -13.14 46.07
CA ARG A 199 -42.79 -12.61 45.42
C ARG A 199 -41.51 -13.13 46.08
N MET A 200 -41.40 -13.09 47.40
CA MET A 200 -40.22 -13.62 48.11
C MET A 200 -40.03 -15.12 47.86
N LEU A 201 -41.12 -15.88 47.83
CA LEU A 201 -41.08 -17.31 47.56
C LEU A 201 -40.69 -17.61 46.12
N GLU A 202 -40.99 -16.74 45.14
CA GLU A 202 -40.56 -16.83 43.74
C GLU A 202 -39.07 -16.45 43.57
N GLU A 203 -38.62 -15.41 44.28
CA GLU A 203 -37.24 -14.89 44.28
C GLU A 203 -36.24 -15.79 45.03
N ALA A 204 -36.73 -16.62 45.97
CA ALA A 204 -35.89 -17.58 46.67
C ALA A 204 -35.14 -18.48 45.68
N GLY A 205 -33.83 -18.59 45.85
CA GLY A 205 -32.97 -19.32 44.93
C GLY A 205 -31.76 -19.97 45.61
N PRO A 206 -30.83 -20.55 44.83
CA PRO A 206 -29.67 -21.30 45.34
C PRO A 206 -28.79 -20.51 46.30
N ALA A 207 -28.85 -19.17 46.27
CA ALA A 207 -28.16 -18.32 47.24
C ALA A 207 -28.53 -18.63 48.71
N LEU A 208 -29.74 -19.13 49.00
CA LEU A 208 -30.15 -19.52 50.34
C LEU A 208 -29.29 -20.66 50.92
N PRO A 209 -29.32 -21.90 50.36
CA PRO A 209 -28.46 -22.98 50.85
C PRO A 209 -26.96 -22.70 50.66
N LEU A 210 -26.57 -21.91 49.65
CA LEU A 210 -25.18 -21.47 49.49
C LEU A 210 -24.73 -20.51 50.61
N SER A 211 -25.62 -19.68 51.16
CA SER A 211 -25.32 -18.79 52.28
C SER A 211 -25.37 -19.48 53.63
N MET A 212 -26.14 -20.57 53.73
CA MET A 212 -26.38 -21.32 54.96
C MET A 212 -26.02 -22.80 54.76
N PRO A 213 -24.75 -23.19 54.85
CA PRO A 213 -24.31 -24.56 54.54
C PRO A 213 -24.96 -25.66 55.40
N ALA A 214 -25.52 -25.31 56.56
CA ALA A 214 -26.29 -26.24 57.39
C ALA A 214 -27.66 -26.60 56.78
N LEU A 215 -28.15 -25.84 55.80
CA LEU A 215 -29.42 -26.03 55.11
C LEU A 215 -29.18 -26.77 53.77
N GLU A 216 -29.51 -28.06 53.74
CA GLU A 216 -29.29 -28.93 52.58
C GLU A 216 -30.29 -28.65 51.45
N THR A 217 -31.57 -28.52 51.82
CA THR A 217 -32.67 -28.35 50.85
C THR A 217 -33.74 -27.40 51.37
N VAL A 218 -34.28 -26.60 50.44
CA VAL A 218 -35.48 -25.78 50.64
C VAL A 218 -36.54 -26.19 49.62
N GLU A 219 -37.64 -26.75 50.09
CA GLU A 219 -38.82 -27.07 49.29
C GLU A 219 -39.80 -25.91 49.38
N ILE A 220 -40.22 -25.39 48.24
CA ILE A 220 -41.21 -24.31 48.14
C ILE A 220 -42.43 -24.85 47.41
N GLU A 221 -43.58 -24.79 48.07
CA GLU A 221 -44.88 -25.17 47.54
C GLU A 221 -45.80 -23.95 47.49
N VAL A 222 -46.24 -23.57 46.29
CA VAL A 222 -47.19 -22.46 46.08
C VAL A 222 -48.31 -22.96 45.18
N ASP A 223 -49.56 -22.89 45.64
CA ASP A 223 -50.75 -23.37 44.90
C ASP A 223 -50.62 -24.82 44.35
N GLY A 224 -49.93 -25.70 45.09
CA GLY A 224 -49.68 -27.09 44.71
C GLY A 224 -48.52 -27.30 43.72
N GLN A 225 -47.82 -26.25 43.30
CA GLN A 225 -46.57 -26.35 42.54
C GLN A 225 -45.39 -26.43 43.50
N VAL A 226 -44.61 -27.51 43.40
CA VAL A 226 -43.44 -27.75 44.26
C VAL A 226 -42.16 -27.50 43.47
N ARG A 227 -41.23 -26.72 44.05
CA ARG A 227 -39.86 -26.59 43.58
C ARG A 227 -38.86 -26.79 44.72
N THR A 228 -37.72 -27.40 44.41
CA THR A 228 -36.66 -27.66 45.38
C THR A 228 -35.43 -26.82 45.04
N ILE A 229 -34.86 -26.18 46.05
CA ILE A 229 -33.65 -25.37 45.96
C ILE A 229 -32.56 -26.09 46.77
N SER A 230 -31.39 -26.30 46.17
CA SER A 230 -30.21 -26.87 46.82
C SER A 230 -28.93 -26.17 46.35
N ALA A 231 -27.81 -26.44 47.03
CA ALA A 231 -26.47 -26.01 46.61
C ALA A 231 -25.80 -27.00 45.63
N GLU A 232 -26.49 -28.10 45.26
CA GLU A 232 -25.96 -29.10 44.35
C GLU A 232 -25.73 -28.51 42.95
N GLY A 233 -24.65 -28.94 42.28
CA GLY A 233 -24.30 -28.44 40.96
C GLY A 233 -23.60 -27.08 40.95
N TRP A 234 -23.21 -26.53 42.10
CA TRP A 234 -22.37 -25.34 42.21
C TRP A 234 -20.95 -25.71 42.62
N HIS A 235 -19.96 -25.05 42.00
CA HIS A 235 -18.57 -25.09 42.46
C HIS A 235 -18.34 -23.90 43.40
N VAL A 236 -17.88 -24.19 44.62
CA VAL A 236 -17.83 -23.22 45.71
C VAL A 236 -16.42 -23.16 46.28
N VAL A 237 -15.89 -21.96 46.39
CA VAL A 237 -14.65 -21.67 47.12
C VAL A 237 -15.00 -20.79 48.30
N ALA A 238 -14.61 -21.23 49.50
CA ALA A 238 -14.87 -20.51 50.75
C ALA A 238 -13.59 -20.30 51.54
N GLU A 239 -13.50 -19.16 52.23
CA GLU A 239 -12.45 -18.84 53.19
C GLU A 239 -13.09 -18.21 54.41
N SER A 240 -12.60 -18.56 55.60
CA SER A 240 -13.11 -18.02 56.86
C SER A 240 -12.00 -17.94 57.88
N GLY A 241 -12.11 -16.99 58.82
CA GLY A 241 -11.12 -16.82 59.87
C GLY A 241 -11.67 -16.11 61.11
N THR A 242 -10.85 -16.05 62.15
CA THR A 242 -11.12 -15.29 63.37
C THR A 242 -10.09 -14.17 63.48
N PHE A 243 -10.54 -12.95 63.77
CA PHE A 243 -9.67 -11.80 63.99
C PHE A 243 -8.99 -11.90 65.35
N THR A 244 -7.70 -11.56 65.41
CA THR A 244 -6.99 -11.41 66.69
C THR A 244 -7.47 -10.15 67.42
N PRO A 245 -7.27 -10.04 68.74
CA PRO A 245 -7.64 -8.84 69.50
C PRO A 245 -7.05 -7.55 68.92
N GLU A 246 -5.83 -7.58 68.39
CA GLU A 246 -5.17 -6.45 67.74
C GLU A 246 -5.88 -6.05 66.45
N GLN A 247 -6.23 -7.04 65.61
CA GLN A 247 -6.99 -6.80 64.37
C GLN A 247 -8.40 -6.27 64.65
N VAL A 248 -9.04 -6.72 65.73
CA VAL A 248 -10.33 -6.16 66.16
C VAL A 248 -10.19 -4.70 66.55
N ALA A 249 -9.13 -4.34 67.29
CA ALA A 249 -8.89 -2.95 67.68
C ALA A 249 -8.66 -2.03 66.47
N GLU A 250 -7.99 -2.53 65.42
CA GLU A 250 -7.71 -1.79 64.19
C GLU A 250 -8.90 -1.75 63.22
N LEU A 251 -9.40 -2.92 62.81
CA LEU A 251 -10.39 -3.05 61.74
C LEU A 251 -11.81 -2.70 62.18
N PHE A 252 -12.13 -2.84 63.48
CA PHE A 252 -13.45 -2.56 64.03
C PHE A 252 -13.51 -1.24 64.82
N ALA A 253 -12.50 -0.37 64.69
CA ALA A 253 -12.37 0.86 65.46
C ALA A 253 -13.62 1.77 65.37
N ASP A 254 -14.31 1.73 64.24
CA ASP A 254 -15.51 2.50 63.91
C ASP A 254 -16.83 1.70 64.04
N ARG A 255 -16.76 0.44 64.53
CA ARG A 255 -17.93 -0.46 64.67
C ARG A 255 -18.53 -0.45 66.08
N PRO A 256 -19.85 -0.68 66.23
CA PRO A 256 -20.51 -0.84 67.54
C PRO A 256 -19.94 -2.00 68.38
N THR A 257 -20.01 -1.88 69.71
CA THR A 257 -19.46 -2.86 70.67
C THR A 257 -19.97 -4.29 70.45
N GLU A 258 -21.24 -4.46 70.07
CA GLU A 258 -21.84 -5.77 69.82
C GLU A 258 -21.27 -6.46 68.56
N GLU A 259 -20.84 -5.69 67.56
CA GLU A 259 -20.16 -6.22 66.38
C GLU A 259 -18.72 -6.66 66.70
N ARG A 260 -18.04 -5.94 67.60
CA ARG A 260 -16.69 -6.29 68.08
C ARG A 260 -16.64 -7.60 68.87
N ALA A 261 -17.76 -8.01 69.45
CA ALA A 261 -17.87 -9.22 70.25
C ALA A 261 -17.93 -10.51 69.42
N ARG A 262 -17.96 -10.41 68.08
CA ARG A 262 -17.97 -11.57 67.15
C ARG A 262 -16.88 -11.41 66.10
N PRO A 263 -15.61 -11.63 66.47
CA PRO A 263 -14.45 -11.36 65.62
C PRO A 263 -14.22 -12.48 64.61
N TYR A 264 -15.20 -12.82 63.78
CA TYR A 264 -15.03 -13.79 62.70
C TYR A 264 -15.36 -13.16 61.35
N TRP A 265 -14.85 -13.77 60.28
CA TRP A 265 -15.21 -13.41 58.93
C TRP A 265 -15.35 -14.63 58.05
N GLU A 266 -16.14 -14.50 57.00
CA GLU A 266 -16.26 -15.48 55.93
C GLU A 266 -16.40 -14.78 54.57
N VAL A 267 -15.89 -15.44 53.55
CA VAL A 267 -16.00 -15.09 52.13
C VAL A 267 -16.25 -16.37 51.37
N ARG A 268 -17.23 -16.37 50.47
CA ARG A 268 -17.60 -17.50 49.64
C ARG A 268 -17.94 -17.02 48.25
N TRP A 269 -17.29 -17.63 47.26
CA TRP A 269 -17.65 -17.50 45.86
C TRP A 269 -18.27 -18.79 45.36
N ALA A 270 -19.30 -18.66 44.54
CA ALA A 270 -19.94 -19.81 43.90
C ALA A 270 -20.23 -19.54 42.42
N VAL A 271 -19.94 -20.53 41.57
CA VAL A 271 -20.31 -20.54 40.14
C VAL A 271 -21.07 -21.83 39.80
N PRO A 272 -22.04 -21.79 38.87
CA PRO A 272 -22.71 -22.99 38.40
C PRO A 272 -21.72 -23.96 37.74
N GLY A 273 -21.94 -25.26 37.91
CA GLY A 273 -21.14 -26.32 37.28
C GLY A 273 -21.28 -26.34 35.77
N ASP A 274 -22.48 -26.02 35.24
CA ASP A 274 -22.65 -25.66 33.83
C ASP A 274 -22.30 -24.19 33.61
N ARG A 275 -21.09 -23.94 33.10
CA ARG A 275 -20.58 -22.58 32.87
C ARG A 275 -21.30 -21.83 31.74
N ARG A 276 -22.15 -22.50 30.97
CA ARG A 276 -23.02 -21.88 29.96
C ARG A 276 -24.32 -21.36 30.57
N ALA A 277 -24.67 -21.79 31.77
CA ALA A 277 -25.83 -21.25 32.49
C ALA A 277 -25.53 -19.82 32.96
N ASP A 278 -26.37 -18.87 32.56
CA ASP A 278 -26.22 -17.48 32.97
C ASP A 278 -26.60 -17.33 34.45
N VAL A 279 -25.61 -17.00 35.28
CA VAL A 279 -25.77 -16.69 36.71
C VAL A 279 -26.85 -15.62 36.93
N ARG A 280 -27.11 -14.72 35.95
CA ARG A 280 -28.20 -13.70 35.98
C ARG A 280 -29.58 -14.32 36.19
N GLY A 281 -29.80 -15.51 35.67
CA GLY A 281 -31.09 -16.20 35.76
C GLY A 281 -31.26 -17.01 37.04
N LEU A 282 -30.20 -17.19 37.83
CA LEU A 282 -30.16 -18.12 38.96
C LEU A 282 -30.10 -17.42 40.32
N VAL A 283 -29.45 -16.25 40.40
CA VAL A 283 -29.27 -15.48 41.65
C VAL A 283 -29.30 -13.97 41.40
N HIS A 284 -29.66 -13.18 42.41
CA HIS A 284 -29.61 -11.73 42.35
C HIS A 284 -28.17 -11.22 42.24
N ARG A 285 -27.94 -10.20 41.40
CA ARG A 285 -26.61 -9.60 41.16
C ARG A 285 -26.23 -8.57 42.19
N VAL A 286 -26.16 -9.01 43.44
CA VAL A 286 -25.78 -8.17 44.59
C VAL A 286 -24.80 -8.92 45.48
N VAL A 287 -24.12 -8.20 46.37
CA VAL A 287 -23.34 -8.84 47.43
C VAL A 287 -24.28 -9.43 48.48
N HIS A 288 -24.06 -10.68 48.87
CA HIS A 288 -24.82 -11.32 49.94
C HIS A 288 -24.05 -11.23 51.25
N ALA A 289 -24.66 -10.65 52.29
CA ALA A 289 -24.00 -10.45 53.58
C ALA A 289 -24.89 -10.75 54.80
N PRO A 290 -25.25 -12.02 55.07
CA PRO A 290 -25.34 -13.19 54.18
C PRO A 290 -26.63 -13.20 53.34
N THR A 291 -27.51 -12.22 53.57
CA THR A 291 -28.72 -11.96 52.78
C THR A 291 -28.41 -11.04 51.60
N PRO A 292 -29.22 -11.03 50.52
CA PRO A 292 -29.08 -10.03 49.46
C PRO A 292 -29.02 -8.61 50.04
N SER A 293 -28.02 -7.83 49.63
CA SER A 293 -27.92 -6.40 49.91
C SER A 293 -28.37 -5.57 48.69
N ASP A 294 -28.36 -4.25 48.82
CA ASP A 294 -28.56 -3.32 47.71
C ASP A 294 -27.23 -2.96 47.01
N GLU A 295 -26.10 -3.62 47.36
CA GLU A 295 -24.80 -3.43 46.71
C GLU A 295 -24.73 -4.22 45.39
N PRO A 296 -24.73 -3.58 44.21
CA PRO A 296 -24.71 -4.29 42.94
C PRO A 296 -23.37 -5.00 42.72
N LEU A 297 -23.42 -6.21 42.16
CA LEU A 297 -22.25 -7.03 41.83
C LEU A 297 -22.35 -7.55 40.40
N ASP A 298 -21.51 -7.05 39.50
CA ASP A 298 -21.48 -7.48 38.10
C ASP A 298 -20.33 -8.44 37.80
N LEU A 299 -20.00 -9.27 38.78
CA LEU A 299 -19.10 -10.40 38.59
C LEU A 299 -19.92 -11.64 38.20
N PRO A 300 -19.40 -12.52 37.33
CA PRO A 300 -20.10 -13.71 36.85
C PRO A 300 -20.09 -14.87 37.88
N ALA A 301 -20.18 -14.53 39.16
CA ALA A 301 -20.20 -15.46 40.28
C ALA A 301 -21.00 -14.86 41.46
N LEU A 302 -21.52 -15.71 42.33
CA LEU A 302 -22.20 -15.31 43.56
C LEU A 302 -21.17 -15.03 44.66
N LEU A 303 -21.19 -13.83 45.26
CA LEU A 303 -20.40 -13.50 46.45
C LEU A 303 -21.26 -13.49 47.70
N ILE A 304 -20.88 -14.30 48.68
CA ILE A 304 -21.45 -14.30 50.02
C ILE A 304 -20.31 -14.01 50.99
N ALA A 305 -20.38 -12.90 51.71
CA ALA A 305 -19.31 -12.47 52.60
C ALA A 305 -19.84 -11.69 53.80
N SER A 306 -19.14 -11.78 54.93
CA SER A 306 -19.51 -11.12 56.19
C SER A 306 -19.21 -9.61 56.20
N PHE A 307 -19.56 -8.88 55.14
CA PHE A 307 -19.36 -7.43 55.06
C PHE A 307 -20.12 -6.70 56.18
N PRO A 308 -19.53 -5.64 56.77
CA PRO A 308 -20.21 -4.86 57.79
C PRO A 308 -21.36 -4.08 57.15
N MET A 309 -22.58 -4.27 57.61
CA MET A 309 -23.78 -3.64 57.05
C MET A 309 -24.16 -2.35 57.80
N THR A 310 -24.81 -1.41 57.11
CA THR A 310 -25.50 -0.25 57.70
C THR A 310 -26.67 -0.68 58.61
N THR A 311 -27.22 0.25 59.39
CA THR A 311 -28.27 -0.05 60.39
C THR A 311 -29.56 -0.63 59.80
N ASP A 312 -29.91 -0.23 58.58
CA ASP A 312 -31.02 -0.76 57.77
C ASP A 312 -30.69 -2.09 57.06
N ARG A 313 -29.44 -2.57 57.19
CA ARG A 313 -28.87 -3.79 56.60
C ARG A 313 -28.94 -3.86 55.06
N ARG A 314 -29.06 -2.73 54.38
CA ARG A 314 -29.15 -2.67 52.90
C ARG A 314 -27.83 -2.37 52.21
N HIS A 315 -26.98 -1.55 52.82
CA HIS A 315 -25.70 -1.15 52.24
C HIS A 315 -24.51 -1.63 53.08
N VAL A 316 -23.35 -1.77 52.44
CA VAL A 316 -22.10 -2.09 53.14
C VAL A 316 -21.51 -0.79 53.71
N ALA A 317 -21.18 -0.81 55.00
CA ALA A 317 -20.54 0.31 55.65
C ALA A 317 -19.07 0.42 55.18
N PRO A 318 -18.61 1.60 54.72
CA PRO A 318 -17.21 1.79 54.36
C PRO A 318 -16.33 1.74 55.60
N GLY A 319 -15.08 1.29 55.44
CA GLY A 319 -14.07 1.29 56.50
C GLY A 319 -13.04 0.17 56.34
N PRO A 320 -12.05 0.09 57.26
CA PRO A 320 -10.94 -0.85 57.16
C PRO A 320 -11.34 -2.33 57.12
N LEU A 321 -12.42 -2.72 57.83
CA LEU A 321 -12.97 -4.08 57.78
C LEU A 321 -13.50 -4.43 56.38
N THR A 322 -14.14 -3.47 55.69
CA THR A 322 -14.60 -3.66 54.31
C THR A 322 -13.42 -3.82 53.37
N ASP A 323 -12.38 -2.98 53.50
CA ASP A 323 -11.17 -3.09 52.67
C ASP A 323 -10.47 -4.44 52.86
N PHE A 324 -10.39 -4.94 54.09
CA PHE A 324 -9.88 -6.28 54.39
C PHE A 324 -10.70 -7.38 53.68
N LEU A 325 -12.03 -7.31 53.75
CA LEU A 325 -12.91 -8.29 53.12
C LEU A 325 -12.91 -8.19 51.59
N VAL A 326 -12.72 -7.00 51.02
CA VAL A 326 -12.51 -6.80 49.58
C VAL A 326 -11.26 -7.57 49.11
N ALA A 327 -10.14 -7.46 49.83
CA ALA A 327 -8.93 -8.20 49.52
C ALA A 327 -9.14 -9.72 49.61
N ARG A 328 -9.79 -10.20 50.69
CA ARG A 328 -10.11 -11.63 50.85
C ARG A 328 -11.07 -12.15 49.79
N ALA A 329 -12.05 -11.33 49.38
CA ALA A 329 -12.94 -11.64 48.27
C ALA A 329 -12.18 -11.78 46.95
N ALA A 330 -11.23 -10.90 46.68
CA ALA A 330 -10.40 -11.01 45.48
C ALA A 330 -9.52 -12.27 45.49
N ASP A 331 -8.82 -12.54 46.60
CA ASP A 331 -7.98 -13.74 46.76
C ASP A 331 -8.79 -15.04 46.55
N ALA A 332 -9.96 -15.13 47.17
CA ALA A 332 -10.85 -16.28 47.02
C ALA A 332 -11.39 -16.43 45.59
N TYR A 333 -11.63 -15.32 44.88
CA TYR A 333 -12.06 -15.35 43.48
C TYR A 333 -10.93 -15.86 42.56
N VAL A 334 -9.70 -15.42 42.80
CA VAL A 334 -8.52 -15.88 42.04
C VAL A 334 -8.30 -17.38 42.27
N ARG A 335 -8.44 -17.85 43.52
CA ARG A 335 -8.40 -19.28 43.85
C ARG A 335 -9.50 -20.07 43.16
N LEU A 336 -10.73 -19.53 43.12
CA LEU A 336 -11.85 -20.11 42.37
C LEU A 336 -11.47 -20.32 40.89
N LEU A 337 -10.88 -19.33 40.22
CA LEU A 337 -10.45 -19.48 38.83
C LEU A 337 -9.39 -20.58 38.67
N GLY A 338 -8.48 -20.74 39.64
CA GLY A 338 -7.44 -21.76 39.62
C GLY A 338 -7.92 -23.19 39.88
N GLU A 339 -9.03 -23.38 40.59
CA GLU A 339 -9.65 -24.70 40.81
C GLU A 339 -10.48 -25.20 39.60
N LEU A 340 -10.80 -24.30 38.67
CA LEU A 340 -11.58 -24.60 37.48
C LEU A 340 -10.72 -25.11 36.31
N PRO A 341 -11.18 -26.08 35.51
CA PRO A 341 -10.52 -26.49 34.27
C PRO A 341 -10.12 -25.32 33.36
N ALA A 342 -8.85 -25.33 32.92
CA ALA A 342 -8.23 -24.38 32.00
C ALA A 342 -8.76 -24.53 30.56
N THR A 343 -10.03 -24.21 30.37
CA THR A 343 -10.72 -24.14 29.08
C THR A 343 -11.06 -22.70 28.73
N PRO A 344 -11.34 -22.37 27.45
CA PRO A 344 -11.74 -21.02 27.06
C PRO A 344 -12.94 -20.44 27.82
N ASP A 345 -13.79 -21.28 28.43
CA ASP A 345 -14.90 -20.83 29.27
C ASP A 345 -14.46 -19.98 30.47
N LEU A 346 -13.20 -20.12 30.94
CA LEU A 346 -12.63 -19.27 31.99
C LEU A 346 -12.62 -17.79 31.60
N LEU A 347 -12.50 -17.48 30.31
CA LEU A 347 -12.48 -16.10 29.82
C LEU A 347 -13.80 -15.37 30.10
N GLY A 348 -14.91 -16.10 30.21
CA GLY A 348 -16.21 -15.56 30.64
C GLY A 348 -16.27 -15.20 32.12
N LEU A 349 -15.34 -15.71 32.93
CA LEU A 349 -15.21 -15.41 34.35
C LEU A 349 -14.19 -14.30 34.64
N VAL A 350 -13.42 -13.85 33.64
CA VAL A 350 -12.49 -12.74 33.81
C VAL A 350 -13.28 -11.44 33.86
N PRO A 351 -13.16 -10.65 34.94
CA PRO A 351 -13.88 -9.40 35.06
C PRO A 351 -13.39 -8.35 34.06
N GLY A 352 -14.32 -7.62 33.45
CA GLY A 352 -14.00 -6.33 32.81
C GLY A 352 -13.52 -5.29 33.82
N LEU A 353 -13.10 -4.10 33.36
CA LEU A 353 -12.49 -3.07 34.22
C LEU A 353 -13.50 -2.17 34.95
N MET A 354 -14.75 -2.09 34.48
CA MET A 354 -15.78 -1.23 35.07
C MET A 354 -16.71 -2.03 35.99
N GLY A 355 -16.91 -1.54 37.21
CA GLY A 355 -17.90 -2.06 38.15
C GLY A 355 -19.21 -1.27 38.12
N LYS A 356 -20.30 -1.91 38.57
CA LYS A 356 -21.65 -1.29 38.70
C LYS A 356 -21.83 -0.48 39.97
N GLY A 357 -20.93 -0.60 40.94
CA GLY A 357 -20.94 0.14 42.21
C GLY A 357 -19.54 0.27 42.82
N ALA A 358 -19.42 1.02 43.91
CA ALA A 358 -18.13 1.27 44.56
C ALA A 358 -17.49 0.00 45.10
N LEU A 359 -18.28 -0.88 45.73
CA LEU A 359 -17.81 -2.16 46.27
C LEU A 359 -17.39 -3.14 45.16
N ASP A 360 -18.22 -3.31 44.12
CA ASP A 360 -17.88 -4.12 42.93
C ASP A 360 -16.60 -3.62 42.25
N ALA A 361 -16.45 -2.29 42.09
CA ALA A 361 -15.24 -1.71 41.52
C ALA A 361 -13.99 -1.96 42.39
N ALA A 362 -14.12 -1.96 43.71
CA ALA A 362 -13.02 -2.24 44.63
C ALA A 362 -12.57 -3.71 44.54
N ILE A 363 -13.52 -4.67 44.61
CA ILE A 363 -13.26 -6.11 44.47
C ILE A 363 -12.60 -6.43 43.13
N ARG A 364 -13.18 -5.90 42.05
CA ARG A 364 -12.68 -6.06 40.68
C ARG A 364 -11.25 -5.56 40.50
N ARG A 365 -10.91 -4.42 41.12
CA ARG A 365 -9.56 -3.86 41.05
C ARG A 365 -8.53 -4.80 41.68
N GLU A 366 -8.85 -5.37 42.84
CA GLU A 366 -7.96 -6.33 43.49
C GLU A 366 -7.85 -7.65 42.70
N ILE A 367 -8.96 -8.14 42.12
CA ILE A 367 -8.92 -9.33 41.23
C ILE A 367 -8.02 -9.05 40.03
N VAL A 368 -8.28 -7.98 39.28
CA VAL A 368 -7.53 -7.62 38.06
C VAL A 368 -6.04 -7.41 38.34
N ARG A 369 -5.69 -6.91 39.54
CA ARG A 369 -4.28 -6.78 39.94
C ARG A 369 -3.59 -8.14 40.09
N ALA A 370 -4.27 -9.16 40.59
CA ALA A 370 -3.70 -10.48 40.86
C ALA A 370 -3.69 -11.41 39.62
N LEU A 371 -4.62 -11.21 38.69
CA LEU A 371 -4.79 -12.07 37.52
C LEU A 371 -3.54 -12.30 36.67
N PRO A 372 -2.69 -11.29 36.36
CA PRO A 372 -1.52 -11.49 35.51
C PRO A 372 -0.48 -12.48 36.03
N ASP A 373 -0.37 -12.60 37.35
CA ASP A 373 0.57 -13.50 38.04
C ASP A 373 -0.07 -14.85 38.40
N THR A 374 -1.35 -15.06 38.09
CA THR A 374 -2.07 -16.28 38.43
C THR A 374 -1.97 -17.32 37.30
N PRO A 375 -1.53 -18.55 37.56
CA PRO A 375 -1.43 -19.60 36.55
C PRO A 375 -2.81 -20.15 36.17
N LEU A 376 -3.40 -19.58 35.11
CA LEU A 376 -4.75 -19.91 34.62
C LEU A 376 -4.76 -20.41 33.17
N LEU A 377 -3.68 -20.19 32.42
CA LEU A 377 -3.68 -20.35 30.97
C LEU A 377 -2.88 -21.59 30.54
N PRO A 378 -3.47 -22.49 29.72
CA PRO A 378 -2.74 -23.64 29.21
C PRO A 378 -1.78 -23.21 28.09
N THR A 379 -0.64 -23.88 28.00
CA THR A 379 0.36 -23.70 26.93
C THR A 379 0.58 -25.01 26.20
N LEU A 380 1.04 -24.94 24.95
CA LEU A 380 1.34 -26.11 24.13
C LEU A 380 2.58 -26.88 24.62
N SER A 381 3.49 -26.23 25.36
CA SER A 381 4.80 -26.79 25.73
C SER A 381 5.04 -26.92 27.25
N GLU A 382 4.41 -26.09 28.09
CA GLU A 382 4.83 -25.87 29.49
C GLU A 382 3.70 -26.06 30.54
N GLY A 383 2.55 -26.63 30.14
CA GLY A 383 1.41 -26.80 31.05
C GLY A 383 0.67 -25.48 31.32
N VAL A 384 0.22 -25.23 32.55
CA VAL A 384 -0.55 -24.01 32.90
C VAL A 384 0.38 -22.92 33.44
N VAL A 385 0.36 -21.74 32.82
CA VAL A 385 1.25 -20.61 33.15
C VAL A 385 0.46 -19.33 33.49
N PRO A 386 1.08 -18.36 34.19
CA PRO A 386 0.53 -17.02 34.38
C PRO A 386 0.42 -16.24 33.07
N GLY A 387 -0.52 -15.31 32.98
CA GLY A 387 -0.75 -14.61 31.73
C GLY A 387 0.38 -13.68 31.31
N ASN A 388 1.17 -13.13 32.25
CA ASN A 388 2.38 -12.38 31.91
C ASN A 388 3.51 -13.23 31.28
N GLN A 389 3.41 -14.56 31.33
CA GLN A 389 4.30 -15.51 30.66
C GLN A 389 3.67 -16.13 29.40
N ALA A 390 2.35 -15.95 29.22
CA ALA A 390 1.63 -16.50 28.09
C ALA A 390 1.72 -15.60 26.85
N ARG A 391 1.75 -16.24 25.68
CA ARG A 391 1.78 -15.59 24.37
C ARG A 391 0.64 -16.10 23.50
N ALA A 392 -0.04 -15.18 22.83
CA ALA A 392 -1.10 -15.51 21.88
C ALA A 392 -0.68 -15.13 20.47
N VAL A 393 -0.70 -16.10 19.56
CA VAL A 393 -0.45 -15.94 18.12
C VAL A 393 -1.72 -16.32 17.38
N GLU A 394 -2.07 -15.56 16.35
CA GLU A 394 -3.21 -15.88 15.48
C GLU A 394 -2.77 -16.89 14.41
N GLY A 395 -3.48 -18.02 14.29
CA GLY A 395 -3.18 -19.04 13.31
C GLY A 395 -3.90 -20.38 13.53
N PRO A 396 -3.80 -21.32 12.58
CA PRO A 396 -4.38 -22.66 12.70
C PRO A 396 -3.64 -23.49 13.75
N ALA A 397 -4.31 -24.50 14.30
CA ALA A 397 -3.74 -25.36 15.35
C ALA A 397 -2.41 -26.00 14.95
N GLU A 398 -2.32 -26.53 13.73
CA GLU A 398 -1.12 -27.18 13.19
C GLU A 398 0.08 -26.22 13.10
N PHE A 399 -0.16 -24.94 12.83
CA PHE A 399 0.88 -23.91 12.85
C PHE A 399 1.36 -23.64 14.27
N LEU A 400 0.43 -23.41 15.20
CA LEU A 400 0.75 -23.14 16.61
C LEU A 400 1.56 -24.29 17.23
N GLU A 401 1.23 -25.54 16.90
CA GLU A 401 1.98 -26.72 17.34
C GLU A 401 3.42 -26.74 16.80
N LYS A 402 3.64 -26.35 15.54
CA LYS A 402 5.00 -26.29 14.96
C LYS A 402 5.88 -25.21 15.58
N ILE A 403 5.31 -24.08 15.95
CA ILE A 403 6.06 -22.96 16.55
C ILE A 403 6.12 -23.01 18.09
N ALA A 404 5.44 -23.97 18.74
CA ALA A 404 5.37 -24.06 20.20
C ALA A 404 6.75 -24.23 20.88
N GLY A 405 7.71 -24.84 20.19
CA GLY A 405 9.10 -24.97 20.66
C GLY A 405 9.93 -23.69 20.51
N ILE A 406 9.43 -22.71 19.77
CA ILE A 406 10.13 -21.47 19.39
C ILE A 406 9.54 -20.26 20.11
N VAL A 407 8.22 -20.30 20.39
CA VAL A 407 7.49 -19.26 21.13
C VAL A 407 7.13 -19.80 22.53
N PRO A 408 7.92 -19.49 23.58
CA PRO A 408 7.62 -19.92 24.94
C PRO A 408 6.28 -19.38 25.42
N GLY A 409 5.54 -20.18 26.20
CA GLY A 409 4.23 -19.80 26.73
C GLY A 409 3.11 -19.70 25.69
N LEU A 410 3.25 -20.31 24.51
CA LEU A 410 2.25 -20.21 23.43
C LEU A 410 0.93 -20.91 23.81
N LEU A 411 -0.18 -20.17 23.71
CA LEU A 411 -1.53 -20.67 23.93
C LEU A 411 -1.99 -21.62 22.81
N PRO A 412 -2.78 -22.67 23.12
CA PRO A 412 -3.33 -23.57 22.11
C PRO A 412 -4.48 -22.93 21.31
N ALA A 413 -4.82 -23.56 20.19
CA ALA A 413 -5.97 -23.16 19.39
C ALA A 413 -7.27 -23.14 20.22
N GLY A 414 -8.14 -22.16 19.95
CA GLY A 414 -9.38 -21.91 20.71
C GLY A 414 -9.26 -20.81 21.78
N TRP A 415 -8.05 -20.40 22.15
CA TRP A 415 -7.80 -19.22 22.97
C TRP A 415 -7.56 -17.99 22.08
N SER A 416 -8.67 -17.41 21.58
CA SER A 416 -8.61 -16.31 20.61
C SER A 416 -7.75 -15.15 21.11
N SER A 417 -6.68 -14.82 20.38
CA SER A 417 -5.75 -13.72 20.67
C SER A 417 -6.43 -12.34 20.78
N ARG A 418 -7.65 -12.19 20.26
CA ARG A 418 -8.44 -10.96 20.27
C ARG A 418 -9.44 -10.89 21.43
N HIS A 419 -9.53 -11.92 22.27
CA HIS A 419 -10.47 -11.92 23.38
C HIS A 419 -10.03 -10.91 24.46
N PRO A 420 -10.89 -9.94 24.88
CA PRO A 420 -10.48 -8.85 25.77
C PRO A 420 -9.98 -9.32 27.15
N ALA A 421 -10.49 -10.46 27.63
CA ALA A 421 -10.03 -11.07 28.88
C ALA A 421 -8.54 -11.45 28.88
N LEU A 422 -7.95 -11.79 27.72
CA LEU A 422 -6.53 -12.13 27.65
C LEU A 422 -5.65 -10.92 27.98
N THR A 423 -6.07 -9.71 27.59
CA THR A 423 -5.38 -8.46 27.96
C THR A 423 -5.44 -8.24 29.47
N THR A 424 -6.58 -8.49 30.10
CA THR A 424 -6.74 -8.40 31.56
C THR A 424 -5.88 -9.42 32.30
N LEU A 425 -5.72 -10.63 31.72
CA LEU A 425 -4.80 -11.66 32.21
C LEU A 425 -3.32 -11.32 31.94
N GLY A 426 -2.99 -10.25 31.22
CA GLY A 426 -1.61 -9.86 30.94
C GLY A 426 -0.94 -10.65 29.80
N VAL A 427 -1.70 -11.37 28.99
CA VAL A 427 -1.19 -12.14 27.85
C VAL A 427 -0.60 -11.21 26.79
N ARG A 428 0.62 -11.51 26.35
CA ARG A 428 1.25 -10.78 25.26
C ARG A 428 0.78 -11.34 23.92
N ARG A 429 0.13 -10.50 23.12
CA ARG A 429 -0.11 -10.80 21.72
C ARG A 429 1.21 -10.67 20.94
N VAL A 430 1.52 -11.66 20.11
CA VAL A 430 2.69 -11.66 19.22
C VAL A 430 2.16 -11.67 17.79
N GLU A 431 2.57 -10.69 17.00
CA GLU A 431 2.16 -10.62 15.59
C GLU A 431 2.91 -11.66 14.76
N LEU A 432 2.33 -12.03 13.62
CA LEU A 432 2.89 -13.06 12.75
C LEU A 432 4.31 -12.70 12.26
N ALA A 433 4.57 -11.42 11.97
CA ALA A 433 5.90 -10.94 11.58
C ALA A 433 6.96 -11.16 12.68
N ASP A 434 6.61 -10.93 13.95
CA ASP A 434 7.53 -11.18 15.08
C ASP A 434 7.83 -12.69 15.22
N VAL A 435 6.86 -13.56 14.94
CA VAL A 435 7.07 -15.02 14.92
C VAL A 435 8.02 -15.41 13.78
N VAL A 436 7.84 -14.82 12.59
CA VAL A 436 8.72 -15.02 11.44
C VAL A 436 10.15 -14.58 11.73
N ASP A 437 10.31 -13.46 12.45
CA ASP A 437 11.64 -13.00 12.88
C ASP A 437 12.29 -13.94 13.91
N MET A 438 11.49 -14.56 14.80
CA MET A 438 11.95 -15.60 15.72
C MET A 438 12.33 -16.91 15.00
N LEU A 439 11.83 -17.14 13.78
CA LEU A 439 12.18 -18.27 12.92
C LEU A 439 13.52 -18.01 12.17
N SER A 440 14.54 -17.55 12.89
CA SER A 440 15.87 -17.27 12.36
C SER A 440 16.96 -17.56 13.40
N GLY A 441 18.22 -17.68 12.96
CA GLY A 441 19.38 -17.91 13.83
C GLY A 441 19.39 -19.28 14.51
N GLU A 442 19.92 -19.34 15.74
CA GLU A 442 20.16 -20.58 16.51
C GLU A 442 18.88 -21.41 16.74
N ALA A 443 17.69 -20.78 16.77
CA ALA A 443 16.42 -21.47 17.01
C ALA A 443 16.03 -22.46 15.90
N VAL A 444 16.61 -22.29 14.71
CA VAL A 444 16.30 -23.08 13.51
C VAL A 444 17.53 -23.67 12.82
N GLU A 445 18.71 -23.59 13.46
CA GLU A 445 19.99 -24.04 12.89
C GLU A 445 20.03 -25.56 12.64
N ASP A 446 19.39 -26.35 13.52
CA ASP A 446 19.30 -27.82 13.40
C ASP A 446 18.11 -28.28 12.53
N LYS A 447 17.40 -27.38 11.84
CA LYS A 447 16.22 -27.73 11.04
C LYS A 447 16.62 -28.11 9.62
N ASP A 448 16.23 -29.30 9.21
CA ASP A 448 16.42 -29.74 7.83
C ASP A 448 15.45 -29.02 6.85
N PRO A 449 15.75 -29.02 5.54
CA PRO A 449 14.89 -28.39 4.54
C PRO A 449 13.45 -28.94 4.51
N ALA A 450 13.23 -30.21 4.87
CA ALA A 450 11.89 -30.81 4.91
C ALA A 450 11.02 -30.24 6.05
N TRP A 451 11.63 -29.87 7.18
CA TRP A 451 10.95 -29.17 8.25
C TRP A 451 10.41 -27.82 7.78
N TRP A 452 11.20 -27.05 7.04
CA TRP A 452 10.79 -25.75 6.45
C TRP A 452 9.61 -25.92 5.50
N ARG A 453 9.64 -26.93 4.63
CA ARG A 453 8.49 -27.27 3.77
C ARG A 453 7.22 -27.50 4.60
N SER A 454 7.33 -28.30 5.66
CA SER A 454 6.20 -28.61 6.53
C SER A 454 5.66 -27.36 7.26
N LEU A 455 6.51 -26.36 7.52
CA LEU A 455 6.10 -25.07 8.08
C LEU A 455 5.36 -24.23 7.04
N TYR A 456 5.85 -24.18 5.79
CA TYR A 456 5.20 -23.47 4.69
C TYR A 456 3.80 -24.01 4.37
N GLU A 457 3.55 -25.30 4.61
CA GLU A 457 2.24 -25.94 4.41
C GLU A 457 1.16 -25.42 5.37
N VAL A 458 1.54 -25.04 6.60
CA VAL A 458 0.60 -24.62 7.66
C VAL A 458 0.65 -23.12 7.97
N LEU A 459 1.61 -22.40 7.38
CA LEU A 459 1.81 -20.96 7.60
C LEU A 459 0.54 -20.16 7.22
N PRO A 460 0.09 -19.20 8.03
CA PRO A 460 -1.06 -18.35 7.66
C PRO A 460 -0.71 -17.47 6.45
N ALA A 461 -1.21 -17.83 5.27
CA ALA A 461 -0.90 -17.17 4.01
C ALA A 461 -1.83 -15.99 3.65
N ASP A 462 -2.69 -15.57 4.59
CA ASP A 462 -3.67 -14.50 4.39
C ASP A 462 -3.03 -13.10 4.42
N ASP A 463 -1.84 -12.97 5.02
CA ASP A 463 -1.04 -11.75 5.07
C ASP A 463 0.38 -12.01 4.53
N PRO A 464 0.59 -11.90 3.21
CA PRO A 464 1.89 -12.11 2.57
C PRO A 464 3.00 -11.18 3.06
N GLU A 465 2.65 -9.98 3.55
CA GLU A 465 3.63 -9.00 4.02
C GLU A 465 4.24 -9.43 5.36
N ALA A 466 3.39 -9.93 6.28
CA ALA A 466 3.84 -10.45 7.57
C ALA A 466 4.77 -11.68 7.46
N ILE A 467 4.65 -12.46 6.38
CA ILE A 467 5.47 -13.66 6.14
C ILE A 467 6.55 -13.47 5.06
N GLY A 468 6.70 -12.25 4.52
CA GLY A 468 7.66 -11.97 3.44
C GLY A 468 9.13 -12.15 3.86
N ALA A 469 9.42 -12.14 5.16
CA ALA A 469 10.76 -12.34 5.71
C ALA A 469 11.08 -13.81 6.06
N ILE A 470 10.17 -14.75 5.76
CA ILE A 470 10.36 -16.16 6.12
C ILE A 470 11.67 -16.71 5.54
N ALA A 471 12.43 -17.40 6.36
CA ALA A 471 13.71 -17.95 5.95
C ALA A 471 13.52 -19.06 4.89
N VAL A 472 14.44 -19.13 3.94
CA VAL A 472 14.42 -20.08 2.82
C VAL A 472 15.76 -20.80 2.73
N PRO A 473 15.79 -22.13 2.92
CA PRO A 473 17.01 -22.91 2.77
C PRO A 473 17.35 -23.08 1.28
N LEU A 474 18.61 -22.84 0.93
CA LEU A 474 19.14 -22.94 -0.43
C LEU A 474 19.79 -24.31 -0.68
N ALA A 475 19.92 -24.69 -1.95
CA ALA A 475 20.54 -25.93 -2.39
C ALA A 475 22.04 -26.03 -2.01
N ASP A 476 22.71 -24.90 -1.80
CA ASP A 476 24.12 -24.81 -1.38
C ASP A 476 24.31 -24.84 0.15
N GLY A 477 23.23 -25.04 0.91
CA GLY A 477 23.23 -25.12 2.37
C GLY A 477 23.13 -23.76 3.09
N ARG A 478 23.11 -22.63 2.37
CA ARG A 478 22.84 -21.32 2.99
C ARG A 478 21.36 -21.19 3.36
N LEU A 479 21.07 -20.44 4.41
CA LEU A 479 19.72 -20.03 4.79
C LEU A 479 19.59 -18.52 4.53
N VAL A 480 18.71 -18.12 3.62
CA VAL A 480 18.48 -16.70 3.28
C VAL A 480 17.19 -16.18 3.90
N ARG A 481 17.15 -14.88 4.18
CA ARG A 481 15.97 -14.22 4.74
C ARG A 481 15.06 -13.74 3.61
N GLY A 482 13.87 -14.32 3.53
CA GLY A 482 12.85 -13.99 2.54
C GLY A 482 13.01 -14.75 1.21
N PRO A 483 11.89 -15.05 0.53
CA PRO A 483 11.87 -15.73 -0.76
C PRO A 483 12.19 -14.83 -1.96
N ARG A 484 12.15 -13.50 -1.82
CA ARG A 484 12.46 -12.59 -2.93
C ARG A 484 13.93 -12.71 -3.36
N GLY A 485 14.15 -12.79 -4.67
CA GLY A 485 15.49 -13.04 -5.23
C GLY A 485 16.00 -14.47 -4.98
N THR A 486 15.10 -15.43 -4.73
CA THR A 486 15.40 -16.86 -4.75
C THR A 486 14.72 -17.52 -5.95
N LEU A 487 15.31 -18.62 -6.42
CA LEU A 487 14.86 -19.34 -7.60
C LEU A 487 14.35 -20.73 -7.19
N VAL A 488 13.11 -21.06 -7.55
CA VAL A 488 12.51 -22.38 -7.31
C VAL A 488 12.59 -23.20 -8.58
N LEU A 489 13.30 -24.32 -8.54
CA LEU A 489 13.30 -25.31 -9.62
C LEU A 489 11.93 -26.00 -9.66
N SER A 490 11.15 -25.81 -10.73
CA SER A 490 9.90 -26.55 -10.91
C SER A 490 10.16 -27.94 -11.49
N GLN A 491 9.23 -28.87 -11.28
CA GLN A 491 9.31 -30.23 -11.84
C GLN A 491 9.19 -30.26 -13.37
N GLU A 492 8.65 -29.18 -13.97
CA GLU A 492 8.55 -29.02 -15.43
C GLU A 492 9.85 -28.44 -16.03
N SER A 493 10.66 -27.71 -15.25
CA SER A 493 12.01 -27.22 -15.60
C SER A 493 13.10 -28.30 -15.67
N GLY A 494 12.76 -29.56 -15.96
CA GLY A 494 13.66 -30.73 -15.97
C GLY A 494 14.84 -30.69 -16.98
N THR A 495 15.24 -29.51 -17.41
CA THR A 495 16.26 -29.23 -18.43
C THR A 495 17.62 -28.80 -17.87
N PHE A 496 17.76 -28.45 -16.58
CA PHE A 496 19.04 -27.97 -16.03
C PHE A 496 19.58 -28.83 -14.89
N ASP A 497 20.84 -29.22 -15.01
CA ASP A 497 21.61 -29.78 -13.90
C ASP A 497 21.98 -28.63 -12.94
N PRO A 498 21.55 -28.65 -11.66
CA PRO A 498 21.92 -27.65 -10.67
C PRO A 498 23.44 -27.46 -10.53
N ALA A 499 24.24 -28.48 -10.86
CA ALA A 499 25.70 -28.38 -10.86
C ALA A 499 26.24 -27.43 -11.94
N LEU A 500 25.53 -27.29 -13.09
CA LEU A 500 25.92 -26.36 -14.16
C LEU A 500 25.68 -24.90 -13.78
N LEU A 501 24.76 -24.62 -12.87
CA LEU A 501 24.42 -23.26 -12.43
C LEU A 501 25.23 -22.79 -11.22
N ALA A 502 25.92 -23.71 -10.54
CA ALA A 502 26.73 -23.40 -9.36
C ALA A 502 27.77 -22.28 -9.57
N PRO A 503 28.46 -22.17 -10.73
CA PRO A 503 29.40 -21.07 -10.99
C PRO A 503 28.79 -19.67 -10.96
N LEU A 504 27.47 -19.56 -11.21
CA LEU A 504 26.74 -18.28 -11.24
C LEU A 504 26.36 -17.77 -9.84
N GLY A 505 26.58 -18.55 -8.78
CA GLY A 505 26.35 -18.12 -7.38
C GLY A 505 24.87 -17.93 -6.99
N LEU A 506 23.94 -18.42 -7.82
CA LEU A 506 22.50 -18.24 -7.70
C LEU A 506 21.91 -18.70 -6.37
N ARG A 507 20.79 -18.08 -5.98
CA ARG A 507 20.04 -18.41 -4.75
C ARG A 507 18.94 -19.43 -5.04
N ILE A 508 19.33 -20.64 -5.39
CA ILE A 508 18.40 -21.73 -5.72
C ILE A 508 17.83 -22.35 -4.44
N VAL A 509 16.51 -22.44 -4.31
CA VAL A 509 15.82 -23.05 -3.16
C VAL A 509 16.12 -24.55 -3.10
N HIS A 510 16.38 -25.07 -1.90
CA HIS A 510 16.63 -26.49 -1.70
C HIS A 510 15.42 -27.34 -2.14
N PRO A 511 15.60 -28.45 -2.88
CA PRO A 511 14.49 -29.23 -3.44
C PRO A 511 13.50 -29.73 -2.38
N ASP A 512 14.00 -30.19 -1.22
CA ASP A 512 13.14 -30.66 -0.12
C ASP A 512 12.37 -29.53 0.61
N ALA A 513 12.73 -28.25 0.38
CA ALA A 513 12.03 -27.08 0.90
C ALA A 513 11.13 -26.38 -0.13
N ALA A 514 11.22 -26.75 -1.42
CA ALA A 514 10.51 -26.10 -2.51
C ALA A 514 8.98 -26.17 -2.31
N HIS A 515 8.29 -25.03 -2.23
CA HIS A 515 6.86 -24.98 -1.95
C HIS A 515 6.16 -23.87 -2.75
N PRO A 516 4.93 -24.06 -3.26
CA PRO A 516 4.21 -23.04 -4.04
C PRO A 516 4.00 -21.70 -3.30
N LEU A 517 4.02 -21.70 -1.97
CA LEU A 517 3.96 -20.48 -1.17
C LEU A 517 5.13 -19.53 -1.48
N LEU A 518 6.34 -20.06 -1.72
CA LEU A 518 7.52 -19.24 -1.97
C LEU A 518 7.36 -18.42 -3.26
N LEU A 519 6.77 -19.01 -4.30
CA LEU A 519 6.41 -18.31 -5.54
C LEU A 519 5.41 -17.18 -5.29
N ARG A 520 4.39 -17.43 -4.44
CA ARG A 520 3.41 -16.40 -4.03
C ARG A 520 4.04 -15.24 -3.26
N LEU A 521 5.15 -15.50 -2.56
CA LEU A 521 5.88 -14.51 -1.76
C LEU A 521 6.99 -13.79 -2.56
N GLY A 522 7.17 -14.11 -3.84
CA GLY A 522 8.07 -13.42 -4.74
C GLY A 522 9.38 -14.16 -5.04
N ALA A 523 9.48 -15.45 -4.75
CA ALA A 523 10.47 -16.29 -5.41
C ALA A 523 10.12 -16.41 -6.90
N ALA A 524 11.13 -16.41 -7.77
CA ALA A 524 10.94 -16.64 -9.20
C ALA A 524 11.02 -18.14 -9.50
N GLU A 525 10.29 -18.57 -10.52
CA GLU A 525 10.48 -19.90 -11.09
C GLU A 525 11.78 -19.91 -11.89
N ALA A 526 12.61 -20.92 -11.70
CA ALA A 526 13.90 -21.06 -12.37
C ALA A 526 13.70 -21.54 -13.83
N THR A 527 13.40 -20.62 -14.73
CA THR A 527 13.41 -20.81 -16.19
C THR A 527 14.75 -20.36 -16.78
N PRO A 528 15.14 -20.81 -18.00
CA PRO A 528 16.39 -20.38 -18.63
C PRO A 528 16.53 -18.83 -18.69
N ARG A 529 15.44 -18.15 -19.09
CA ARG A 529 15.41 -16.69 -19.23
C ARG A 529 15.51 -15.97 -17.89
N THR A 530 14.73 -16.40 -16.89
CA THR A 530 14.80 -15.80 -15.54
C THR A 530 16.14 -16.00 -14.85
N VAL A 531 16.87 -17.07 -15.19
CA VAL A 531 18.22 -17.28 -14.68
C VAL A 531 19.22 -16.35 -15.36
N LEU A 532 19.12 -16.17 -16.69
CA LEU A 532 19.95 -15.21 -17.43
C LEU A 532 19.74 -13.77 -16.95
N GLU A 533 18.50 -13.39 -16.68
CA GLU A 533 18.12 -12.07 -16.17
C GLU A 533 18.45 -11.87 -14.68
N ASP A 534 18.94 -12.90 -13.97
CA ASP A 534 19.30 -12.77 -12.56
C ASP A 534 20.52 -11.82 -12.40
N PRO A 535 20.49 -10.87 -11.45
CA PRO A 535 21.59 -9.94 -11.22
C PRO A 535 22.95 -10.61 -10.95
N LEU A 536 22.96 -11.80 -10.33
CA LEU A 536 24.21 -12.54 -10.10
C LEU A 536 24.76 -13.15 -11.38
N THR A 537 23.89 -13.50 -12.34
CA THR A 537 24.31 -13.97 -13.67
C THR A 537 24.93 -12.84 -14.48
N HIS A 538 24.30 -11.66 -14.49
CA HIS A 538 24.88 -10.45 -15.09
C HIS A 538 26.26 -10.13 -14.50
N ALA A 539 26.37 -10.12 -13.17
CA ALA A 539 27.64 -9.88 -12.49
C ALA A 539 28.70 -10.94 -12.83
N ALA A 540 28.32 -12.21 -12.96
CA ALA A 540 29.22 -13.28 -13.35
C ALA A 540 29.75 -13.13 -14.78
N VAL A 541 28.93 -12.63 -15.71
CA VAL A 541 29.33 -12.35 -17.09
C VAL A 541 30.27 -11.14 -17.16
N ALA A 542 29.90 -10.02 -16.54
CA ALA A 542 30.71 -8.81 -16.56
C ALA A 542 32.11 -9.03 -15.95
N GLU A 543 32.20 -9.85 -14.88
CA GLU A 543 33.49 -10.18 -14.24
C GLU A 543 34.20 -11.38 -14.88
N SER A 544 33.62 -12.02 -15.89
CA SER A 544 34.15 -13.27 -16.45
C SER A 544 35.54 -13.09 -17.06
N LEU A 545 35.81 -11.98 -17.75
CA LEU A 545 37.11 -11.71 -18.38
C LEU A 545 38.24 -11.51 -17.36
N ASN A 546 37.89 -11.03 -16.16
CA ASN A 546 38.81 -10.85 -15.04
C ASN A 546 38.95 -12.13 -14.17
N SER A 547 38.15 -13.16 -14.44
CA SER A 547 38.17 -14.42 -13.69
C SER A 547 39.44 -15.23 -14.00
N ALA A 548 39.99 -15.88 -12.96
CA ALA A 548 41.08 -16.83 -13.13
C ALA A 548 40.66 -18.12 -13.87
N ASP A 549 39.35 -18.41 -13.92
CA ASP A 549 38.77 -19.55 -14.63
C ASP A 549 37.37 -19.18 -15.16
N PRO A 550 37.26 -18.60 -16.37
CA PRO A 550 35.99 -18.15 -16.95
C PRO A 550 35.16 -19.29 -17.56
N GLU A 551 35.77 -20.43 -17.86
CA GLU A 551 35.16 -21.53 -18.62
C GLU A 551 33.88 -22.09 -17.94
N PRO A 552 33.79 -22.28 -16.61
CA PRO A 552 32.55 -22.73 -15.98
C PRO A 552 31.38 -21.74 -16.14
N VAL A 553 31.65 -20.43 -16.11
CA VAL A 553 30.62 -19.39 -16.33
C VAL A 553 30.19 -19.39 -17.79
N ALA A 554 31.15 -19.43 -18.73
CA ALA A 554 30.86 -19.51 -20.16
C ALA A 554 29.99 -20.72 -20.52
N GLN A 555 30.31 -21.91 -19.98
CA GLN A 555 29.51 -23.10 -20.23
C GLN A 555 28.08 -23.00 -19.65
N ALA A 556 27.94 -22.43 -18.46
CA ALA A 556 26.63 -22.22 -17.83
C ALA A 556 25.77 -21.25 -18.64
N VAL A 557 26.35 -20.11 -19.04
CA VAL A 557 25.67 -19.05 -19.80
C VAL A 557 25.31 -19.55 -21.20
N LEU A 558 26.23 -20.15 -21.95
CA LEU A 558 25.93 -20.67 -23.30
C LEU A 558 24.85 -21.78 -23.28
N ALA A 559 24.84 -22.64 -22.26
CA ALA A 559 23.77 -23.63 -22.08
C ALA A 559 22.42 -22.97 -21.77
N LEU A 560 22.42 -21.88 -20.99
CA LEU A 560 21.21 -21.09 -20.72
C LEU A 560 20.72 -20.35 -21.96
N VAL A 561 21.61 -19.77 -22.76
CA VAL A 561 21.30 -19.08 -24.03
C VAL A 561 20.63 -20.06 -25.01
N ASP A 562 21.20 -21.26 -25.17
CA ASP A 562 20.63 -22.33 -25.99
C ASP A 562 19.24 -22.75 -25.50
N ALA A 563 19.11 -23.04 -24.20
CA ALA A 563 17.85 -23.46 -23.61
C ALA A 563 16.78 -22.36 -23.56
N ALA A 564 17.18 -21.09 -23.49
CA ALA A 564 16.29 -19.93 -23.59
C ALA A 564 15.83 -19.65 -25.03
N GLY A 565 16.52 -20.24 -26.02
CA GLY A 565 16.32 -19.97 -27.44
C GLY A 565 16.53 -18.50 -27.79
N LEU A 566 17.54 -17.86 -27.20
CA LEU A 566 17.83 -16.45 -27.49
C LEU A 566 18.31 -16.28 -28.93
N THR A 567 17.96 -15.13 -29.50
CA THR A 567 18.44 -14.71 -30.82
C THR A 567 19.53 -13.64 -30.70
N ALA A 568 20.38 -13.54 -31.72
CA ALA A 568 21.43 -12.51 -31.78
C ALA A 568 20.83 -11.10 -31.58
N GLY A 569 21.41 -10.33 -30.65
CA GLY A 569 20.95 -8.99 -30.29
C GLY A 569 19.82 -8.92 -29.25
N GLU A 570 19.23 -10.05 -28.83
CA GLU A 570 18.17 -10.06 -27.79
C GLU A 570 18.71 -9.70 -26.40
N ALA A 571 19.97 -10.02 -26.11
CA ALA A 571 20.64 -9.72 -24.83
C ALA A 571 22.06 -9.17 -25.07
N PRO A 572 22.21 -7.86 -25.42
CA PRO A 572 23.49 -7.27 -25.82
C PRO A 572 24.61 -7.39 -24.79
N TRP A 573 24.28 -7.34 -23.49
CA TRP A 573 25.23 -7.47 -22.38
C TRP A 573 25.98 -8.81 -22.35
N LEU A 574 25.48 -9.85 -23.03
CA LEU A 574 26.18 -11.13 -23.16
C LEU A 574 27.48 -11.00 -23.96
N ALA A 575 27.64 -9.93 -24.76
CA ALA A 575 28.86 -9.66 -25.51
C ALA A 575 30.11 -9.52 -24.62
N GLU A 576 29.94 -9.23 -23.33
CA GLU A 576 31.04 -9.18 -22.34
C GLU A 576 31.53 -10.56 -21.87
N LEU A 577 30.81 -11.64 -22.21
CA LEU A 577 31.15 -12.99 -21.78
C LEU A 577 32.53 -13.40 -22.29
N ALA A 578 33.42 -13.76 -21.38
CA ALA A 578 34.75 -14.25 -21.71
C ALA A 578 34.66 -15.62 -22.38
N LEU A 579 35.09 -15.67 -23.64
CA LEU A 579 35.15 -16.87 -24.46
C LEU A 579 36.57 -17.08 -24.99
N ARG A 580 36.90 -18.33 -25.29
CA ARG A 580 38.21 -18.69 -25.84
C ARG A 580 38.24 -18.50 -27.36
N GLY A 581 39.30 -17.86 -27.85
CA GLY A 581 39.64 -17.76 -29.26
C GLY A 581 40.32 -19.03 -29.82
N ALA A 582 40.40 -19.15 -31.14
CA ALA A 582 41.05 -20.26 -31.84
C ALA A 582 42.58 -20.31 -31.62
N ASP A 583 43.17 -19.20 -31.19
CA ASP A 583 44.56 -19.04 -30.74
C ASP A 583 44.79 -19.45 -29.28
N GLY A 584 43.71 -19.66 -28.51
CA GLY A 584 43.74 -20.07 -27.12
C GLY A 584 43.69 -18.92 -26.10
N GLU A 585 43.70 -17.67 -26.55
CA GLU A 585 43.56 -16.48 -25.69
C GLU A 585 42.07 -16.24 -25.34
N LEU A 586 41.83 -15.37 -24.35
CA LEU A 586 40.49 -15.00 -23.88
C LEU A 586 40.07 -13.66 -24.47
N TYR A 587 38.85 -13.61 -24.98
CA TYR A 587 38.22 -12.45 -25.59
C TYR A 587 36.83 -12.24 -25.00
N ALA A 588 36.34 -11.01 -25.00
CA ALA A 588 34.91 -10.78 -24.86
C ALA A 588 34.19 -11.40 -26.08
N ALA A 589 32.99 -11.96 -25.89
CA ALA A 589 32.23 -12.57 -26.97
C ALA A 589 32.01 -11.59 -28.15
N GLY A 590 31.78 -10.30 -27.85
CA GLY A 590 31.64 -9.22 -28.83
C GLY A 590 32.90 -8.91 -29.65
N GLU A 591 34.06 -9.45 -29.27
CA GLU A 591 35.34 -9.29 -29.97
C GLU A 591 35.78 -10.56 -30.71
N LEU A 592 34.91 -11.58 -30.77
CA LEU A 592 35.15 -12.82 -31.50
C LEU A 592 34.33 -12.87 -32.78
N LEU A 593 34.99 -13.23 -33.88
CA LEU A 593 34.38 -13.52 -35.17
C LEU A 593 34.01 -15.00 -35.28
N LEU A 594 32.85 -15.29 -35.88
CA LEU A 594 32.59 -16.62 -36.43
C LEU A 594 33.40 -16.80 -37.72
N ALA A 595 34.20 -17.87 -37.79
CA ALA A 595 35.10 -18.12 -38.93
C ALA A 595 34.38 -18.18 -40.30
N GLU A 596 33.13 -18.66 -40.33
CA GLU A 596 32.29 -18.74 -41.53
C GLU A 596 31.27 -17.59 -41.62
N GLY A 597 31.36 -16.61 -40.71
CA GLY A 597 30.46 -15.47 -40.64
C GLY A 597 30.70 -14.46 -41.76
N SER A 598 29.68 -13.67 -42.05
CA SER A 598 29.70 -12.63 -43.09
C SER A 598 30.71 -11.51 -42.83
N LEU A 599 31.01 -11.20 -41.56
CA LEU A 599 31.96 -10.14 -41.19
C LEU A 599 33.43 -10.59 -41.33
N ALA A 600 33.73 -11.85 -41.05
CA ALA A 600 35.11 -12.36 -40.97
C ALA A 600 35.90 -12.21 -42.28
N GLY A 601 35.23 -12.19 -43.44
CA GLY A 601 35.85 -11.95 -44.74
C GLY A 601 35.99 -10.48 -45.15
N LEU A 602 35.42 -9.55 -44.38
CA LEU A 602 35.36 -8.12 -44.70
C LEU A 602 36.38 -7.30 -43.91
N ILE A 603 36.75 -7.77 -42.73
CA ILE A 603 37.62 -7.09 -41.78
C ILE A 603 39.09 -7.35 -42.14
N ASP A 604 39.95 -6.35 -41.91
CA ASP A 604 41.40 -6.49 -42.05
C ASP A 604 41.93 -7.54 -41.05
N PRO A 605 42.67 -8.58 -41.47
CA PRO A 605 43.15 -9.64 -40.59
C PRO A 605 44.16 -9.18 -39.51
N GLU A 606 44.70 -7.96 -39.59
CA GLU A 606 45.69 -7.44 -38.62
C GLU A 606 45.06 -6.65 -37.44
N VAL A 607 43.73 -6.57 -37.37
CA VAL A 607 42.98 -5.84 -36.33
C VAL A 607 42.69 -6.75 -35.12
N PRO A 608 42.23 -6.23 -33.96
CA PRO A 608 42.27 -6.97 -32.70
C PRO A 608 41.16 -8.03 -32.50
N PHE A 609 40.38 -8.39 -33.54
CA PHE A 609 39.36 -9.42 -33.42
C PHE A 609 39.97 -10.83 -33.33
N GLY A 610 39.49 -11.63 -32.37
CA GLY A 610 39.76 -13.06 -32.33
C GLY A 610 38.78 -13.85 -33.20
N VAL A 611 39.07 -15.14 -33.43
CA VAL A 611 38.11 -16.07 -34.07
C VAL A 611 37.65 -17.06 -33.01
N ALA A 612 36.34 -17.30 -32.88
CA ALA A 612 35.81 -18.20 -31.86
C ALA A 612 36.41 -19.61 -31.93
N ALA A 613 36.75 -20.20 -30.77
CA ALA A 613 37.37 -21.52 -30.73
C ALA A 613 36.50 -22.59 -31.41
N PRO A 614 37.07 -23.47 -32.27
CA PRO A 614 36.29 -24.45 -33.02
C PRO A 614 35.47 -25.42 -32.15
N ASP A 615 35.96 -25.74 -30.95
CA ASP A 615 35.28 -26.66 -30.04
C ASP A 615 34.03 -26.04 -29.38
N LEU A 616 34.00 -24.71 -29.21
CA LEU A 616 32.79 -23.99 -28.79
C LEU A 616 31.72 -24.03 -29.88
N VAL A 617 32.12 -23.82 -31.13
CA VAL A 617 31.23 -23.90 -32.30
C VAL A 617 30.68 -25.31 -32.47
N GLU A 618 31.51 -26.35 -32.29
CA GLU A 618 31.08 -27.75 -32.35
C GLU A 618 30.08 -28.10 -31.25
N LYS A 619 30.29 -27.58 -30.02
CA LYS A 619 29.47 -27.92 -28.85
C LYS A 619 28.13 -27.18 -28.81
N PHE A 620 28.11 -25.87 -29.05
CA PHE A 620 26.92 -25.01 -28.88
C PHE A 620 26.33 -24.53 -30.22
N GLY A 621 27.08 -24.62 -31.31
CA GLY A 621 26.66 -24.15 -32.62
C GLY A 621 26.82 -22.63 -32.81
N PRO A 622 26.88 -22.17 -34.08
CA PRO A 622 27.11 -20.76 -34.40
C PRO A 622 25.96 -19.84 -33.96
N HIS A 623 24.73 -20.35 -33.92
CA HIS A 623 23.57 -19.54 -33.53
C HIS A 623 23.59 -19.14 -32.04
N VAL A 624 23.96 -20.06 -31.15
CA VAL A 624 24.07 -19.79 -29.70
C VAL A 624 25.22 -18.84 -29.42
N LEU A 625 26.35 -19.00 -30.11
CA LEU A 625 27.48 -18.08 -30.00
C LEU A 625 27.11 -16.68 -30.48
N ALA A 626 26.38 -16.56 -31.60
CA ALA A 626 25.87 -15.28 -32.08
C ALA A 626 24.85 -14.65 -31.11
N ALA A 627 23.99 -15.46 -30.48
CA ALA A 627 23.07 -15.02 -29.43
C ALA A 627 23.81 -14.53 -28.16
N ALA A 628 24.97 -15.09 -27.86
CA ALA A 628 25.85 -14.65 -26.78
C ALA A 628 26.75 -13.46 -27.16
N GLY A 629 26.68 -12.94 -28.39
CA GLY A 629 27.41 -11.75 -28.83
C GLY A 629 28.58 -12.00 -29.78
N VAL A 630 28.91 -13.25 -30.13
CA VAL A 630 29.95 -13.55 -31.14
C VAL A 630 29.51 -13.05 -32.53
N LEU A 631 30.41 -12.37 -33.22
CA LEU A 631 30.11 -11.64 -34.46
C LEU A 631 29.97 -12.58 -35.66
N ASP A 632 28.73 -12.75 -36.14
CA ASP A 632 28.41 -13.35 -37.46
C ASP A 632 28.38 -12.29 -38.58
N GLY A 633 28.00 -11.06 -38.24
CA GLY A 633 27.90 -9.92 -39.13
C GLY A 633 28.28 -8.65 -38.39
N PHE A 634 28.06 -7.49 -39.00
CA PHE A 634 28.23 -6.20 -38.34
C PHE A 634 27.44 -6.14 -37.03
N ALA A 635 28.12 -5.78 -35.94
CA ALA A 635 27.47 -5.46 -34.68
C ALA A 635 26.71 -4.13 -34.81
N VAL A 636 25.55 -4.05 -34.18
CA VAL A 636 24.70 -2.86 -34.18
C VAL A 636 24.49 -2.42 -32.74
N VAL A 637 24.88 -1.18 -32.43
CA VAL A 637 24.46 -0.48 -31.22
C VAL A 637 23.02 -0.04 -31.42
N ASN A 638 22.15 -0.40 -30.48
CA ASN A 638 20.81 0.15 -30.38
C ASN A 638 20.66 0.76 -28.99
N ASP A 639 20.19 1.99 -28.93
CA ASP A 639 19.86 2.65 -27.67
C ASP A 639 18.58 3.48 -27.83
N SER A 640 17.98 3.87 -26.72
CA SER A 640 16.73 4.60 -26.67
C SER A 640 16.83 5.78 -25.73
N ASP A 641 16.17 6.89 -26.09
CA ASP A 641 16.19 8.12 -25.31
C ASP A 641 17.61 8.67 -25.06
N VAL A 642 18.48 8.58 -26.07
CA VAL A 642 19.88 9.07 -26.03
C VAL A 642 19.90 10.59 -25.99
N LEU A 643 20.60 11.14 -24.99
CA LEU A 643 20.90 12.56 -24.88
C LEU A 643 22.14 12.89 -25.69
N LEU A 644 22.01 13.80 -26.66
CA LEU A 644 23.11 14.25 -27.52
C LEU A 644 24.00 15.26 -26.77
N ASP A 645 24.77 14.74 -25.83
CA ASP A 645 25.80 15.45 -25.06
C ASP A 645 27.06 14.58 -24.94
N SER A 646 28.25 15.18 -24.99
CA SER A 646 29.53 14.45 -25.01
C SER A 646 29.80 13.67 -23.72
N ALA A 647 29.08 13.96 -22.63
CA ALA A 647 29.23 13.24 -21.37
C ALA A 647 28.28 12.03 -21.23
N GLU A 648 27.20 11.98 -22.00
CA GLU A 648 26.18 10.93 -21.91
C GLU A 648 26.09 10.06 -23.18
N CYS A 649 26.50 10.57 -24.33
CA CYS A 649 26.57 9.83 -25.59
C CYS A 649 27.98 9.24 -25.78
N ASP A 650 28.18 8.04 -25.23
CA ASP A 650 29.42 7.27 -25.36
C ASP A 650 29.08 5.80 -25.60
N HIS A 651 29.12 5.39 -26.87
CA HIS A 651 28.81 4.04 -27.32
C HIS A 651 30.05 3.29 -27.82
N ASP A 652 31.25 3.80 -27.54
CA ASP A 652 32.54 3.31 -28.07
C ASP A 652 32.54 3.22 -29.62
N LEU A 653 31.91 4.18 -30.31
CA LEU A 653 31.89 4.26 -31.77
C LEU A 653 33.06 5.12 -32.30
N ASP A 654 33.64 4.74 -33.44
CA ASP A 654 34.74 5.50 -34.04
C ASP A 654 34.32 6.92 -34.45
N LEU A 655 35.07 7.94 -34.01
CA LEU A 655 34.77 9.36 -34.27
C LEU A 655 33.36 9.79 -33.80
N GLU A 656 32.81 9.19 -32.75
CA GLU A 656 31.49 9.56 -32.22
C GLU A 656 31.40 11.03 -31.79
N ASP A 657 32.45 11.56 -31.16
CA ASP A 657 32.52 12.97 -30.76
C ASP A 657 32.39 13.92 -31.97
N GLU A 658 33.07 13.61 -33.08
CA GLU A 658 33.00 14.41 -34.32
C GLU A 658 31.62 14.31 -34.98
N TRP A 659 30.96 13.15 -34.88
CA TRP A 659 29.58 12.99 -35.33
C TRP A 659 28.63 13.84 -34.51
N LEU A 660 28.79 13.83 -33.18
CA LEU A 660 27.96 14.59 -32.26
C LEU A 660 28.08 16.09 -32.54
N GLU A 661 29.30 16.62 -32.67
CA GLU A 661 29.55 18.02 -33.07
C GLU A 661 28.84 18.35 -34.39
N ALA A 662 29.03 17.51 -35.41
CA ALA A 662 28.42 17.72 -36.72
C ALA A 662 26.88 17.66 -36.70
N VAL A 663 26.27 16.91 -35.79
CA VAL A 663 24.80 16.88 -35.62
C VAL A 663 24.32 18.11 -34.85
N LEU A 664 25.04 18.53 -33.81
CA LEU A 664 24.69 19.72 -33.02
C LEU A 664 24.73 20.99 -33.86
N ASP A 665 25.69 21.11 -34.78
CA ASP A 665 25.78 22.23 -35.74
C ASP A 665 24.54 22.34 -36.66
N LEU A 666 23.78 21.25 -36.85
CA LEU A 666 22.54 21.25 -37.64
C LEU A 666 21.31 21.72 -36.86
N LEU A 667 21.44 21.87 -35.54
CA LEU A 667 20.34 22.18 -34.64
C LEU A 667 20.43 23.66 -34.21
N PRO A 668 19.29 24.29 -33.85
CA PRO A 668 19.31 25.63 -33.28
C PRO A 668 20.09 25.64 -31.95
N ASP A 669 20.59 26.80 -31.51
CA ASP A 669 21.17 26.94 -30.17
C ASP A 669 20.14 26.54 -29.09
N LEU A 670 20.47 25.54 -28.26
CA LEU A 670 19.60 25.01 -27.21
C LEU A 670 20.18 25.22 -25.81
N ASP A 671 19.31 25.51 -24.84
CA ASP A 671 19.66 25.54 -23.41
C ASP A 671 19.74 24.12 -22.79
N VAL A 672 19.25 23.09 -23.48
CA VAL A 672 19.22 21.69 -23.04
C VAL A 672 19.69 20.76 -24.17
N PRO A 673 20.40 19.66 -23.87
CA PRO A 673 20.82 18.70 -24.88
C PRO A 673 19.63 18.13 -25.67
N PRO A 674 19.74 17.99 -27.00
CA PRO A 674 18.73 17.34 -27.82
C PRO A 674 18.61 15.85 -27.49
N VAL A 675 17.45 15.24 -27.78
CA VAL A 675 17.19 13.81 -27.49
C VAL A 675 16.85 13.04 -28.75
N VAL A 676 17.44 11.86 -28.89
CA VAL A 676 17.11 10.84 -29.89
C VAL A 676 16.29 9.73 -29.24
N ARG A 677 15.11 9.43 -29.81
CA ARG A 677 14.25 8.37 -29.25
C ARG A 677 14.73 6.96 -29.55
N GLU A 678 15.25 6.75 -30.74
CA GLU A 678 15.78 5.47 -31.20
C GLU A 678 17.12 5.76 -31.89
N PHE A 679 18.20 5.29 -31.29
CA PHE A 679 19.55 5.36 -31.82
C PHE A 679 19.95 4.01 -32.38
N THR A 680 20.50 3.99 -33.59
CA THR A 680 20.99 2.77 -34.25
C THR A 680 22.26 3.09 -35.02
N ALA A 681 23.33 2.39 -34.71
CA ALA A 681 24.64 2.58 -35.34
C ALA A 681 25.33 1.23 -35.55
N VAL A 682 26.04 1.10 -36.66
CA VAL A 682 26.96 -0.02 -36.93
C VAL A 682 28.32 0.30 -36.35
N ARG A 683 28.88 -0.64 -35.58
CA ARG A 683 30.22 -0.55 -34.98
C ARG A 683 31.31 -0.98 -35.95
N ASP A 684 32.55 -0.65 -35.59
CA ASP A 684 33.76 -1.29 -36.11
C ASP A 684 33.93 -1.11 -37.65
N LEU A 685 33.42 0.01 -38.18
CA LEU A 685 33.46 0.36 -39.60
C LEU A 685 34.88 0.66 -40.07
N GLU A 686 35.71 1.20 -39.20
CA GLU A 686 37.11 1.56 -39.42
C GLU A 686 38.01 0.35 -39.74
N TYR A 687 37.58 -0.86 -39.36
CA TYR A 687 38.33 -2.10 -39.58
C TYR A 687 37.95 -2.82 -40.90
N VAL A 688 37.03 -2.26 -41.69
CA VAL A 688 36.58 -2.86 -42.95
C VAL A 688 37.63 -2.67 -44.06
N ALA A 689 38.11 -3.79 -44.62
CA ALA A 689 39.01 -3.81 -45.78
C ALA A 689 38.26 -3.94 -47.12
N ASP A 690 37.16 -4.70 -47.18
CA ASP A 690 36.36 -4.93 -48.39
C ASP A 690 35.04 -4.14 -48.38
N TRP A 691 35.14 -2.84 -48.66
CA TRP A 691 34.00 -1.93 -48.69
C TRP A 691 32.93 -2.27 -49.73
N GLN A 692 33.30 -2.89 -50.84
CA GLN A 692 32.35 -3.24 -51.88
C GLN A 692 31.34 -4.29 -51.38
N ASN A 693 31.84 -5.33 -50.70
CA ASN A 693 30.97 -6.35 -50.11
C ASN A 693 30.31 -5.87 -48.82
N ALA A 694 30.98 -5.03 -48.02
CA ALA A 694 30.38 -4.43 -46.81
C ALA A 694 29.15 -3.57 -47.13
N LEU A 695 29.22 -2.69 -48.14
CA LEU A 695 28.07 -1.87 -48.55
C LEU A 695 26.89 -2.71 -49.07
N ALA A 696 27.17 -3.86 -49.70
CA ALA A 696 26.14 -4.79 -50.13
C ALA A 696 25.41 -5.45 -48.94
N LEU A 697 26.08 -5.62 -47.80
CA LEU A 697 25.45 -6.07 -46.54
C LEU A 697 24.69 -4.94 -45.85
N LEU A 698 25.32 -3.76 -45.70
CA LEU A 698 24.73 -2.59 -45.04
C LEU A 698 23.44 -2.10 -45.73
N SER A 699 23.31 -2.29 -47.03
CA SER A 699 22.11 -1.93 -47.80
C SER A 699 20.90 -2.85 -47.58
N ARG A 700 21.05 -3.97 -46.85
CA ARG A 700 19.98 -4.96 -46.60
C ARG A 700 19.43 -4.85 -45.17
N PRO A 701 18.12 -5.12 -44.93
CA PRO A 701 17.61 -5.24 -43.57
C PRO A 701 18.29 -6.39 -42.79
N PRO A 702 18.49 -6.25 -41.47
CA PRO A 702 18.13 -5.09 -40.64
C PRO A 702 19.15 -3.94 -40.71
N LEU A 703 20.39 -4.17 -41.17
CA LEU A 703 21.48 -3.18 -41.16
C LEU A 703 21.15 -1.87 -41.87
N ARG A 704 20.33 -1.93 -42.92
CA ARG A 704 19.85 -0.73 -43.64
C ARG A 704 19.18 0.29 -42.73
N ALA A 705 18.62 -0.12 -41.59
CA ALA A 705 18.02 0.81 -40.62
C ALA A 705 19.04 1.84 -40.10
N ALA A 706 20.29 1.42 -39.90
CA ALA A 706 21.37 2.29 -39.41
C ALA A 706 21.80 3.37 -40.42
N LEU A 707 21.37 3.28 -41.69
CA LEU A 707 21.65 4.29 -42.72
C LEU A 707 20.55 5.36 -42.80
N ARG A 708 19.40 5.16 -42.14
CA ARG A 708 18.27 6.06 -42.26
C ARG A 708 18.52 7.34 -41.46
N PRO A 709 18.05 8.51 -41.92
CA PRO A 709 18.07 9.71 -41.11
C PRO A 709 17.42 9.48 -39.74
N MET A 710 18.06 10.02 -38.73
CA MET A 710 17.63 9.98 -37.34
C MET A 710 16.75 11.19 -37.03
N ARG A 711 15.81 11.03 -36.11
CA ARG A 711 14.92 12.10 -35.65
C ARG A 711 15.34 12.59 -34.28
N VAL A 712 15.77 13.85 -34.23
CA VAL A 712 16.19 14.53 -33.01
C VAL A 712 15.09 15.46 -32.52
N LEU A 713 14.76 15.38 -31.24
CA LEU A 713 13.87 16.32 -30.57
C LEU A 713 14.70 17.48 -30.01
N ALA A 714 14.53 18.67 -30.59
CA ALA A 714 15.24 19.91 -30.24
C ALA A 714 14.21 21.03 -30.01
N ALA A 715 14.24 21.71 -28.87
CA ALA A 715 13.30 22.80 -28.51
C ALA A 715 11.79 22.48 -28.69
N GLY A 716 11.40 21.20 -28.64
CA GLY A 716 10.00 20.77 -28.85
C GLY A 716 9.62 20.53 -30.32
N GLU A 717 10.56 20.66 -31.25
CA GLU A 717 10.42 20.31 -32.66
C GLU A 717 11.24 19.07 -33.00
N THR A 718 10.82 18.33 -34.02
CA THR A 718 11.56 17.16 -34.52
C THR A 718 12.32 17.54 -35.78
N VAL A 719 13.65 17.44 -35.73
CA VAL A 719 14.56 17.70 -36.85
C VAL A 719 15.14 16.38 -37.33
N GLU A 720 15.15 16.15 -38.65
CA GLU A 720 15.82 14.98 -39.24
C GLU A 720 17.29 15.30 -39.51
N VAL A 721 18.19 14.46 -39.00
CA VAL A 721 19.65 14.58 -39.14
C VAL A 721 20.24 13.26 -39.64
N PRO A 722 21.47 13.25 -40.21
CA PRO A 722 22.13 12.00 -40.58
C PRO A 722 22.36 11.08 -39.36
N SER A 723 22.05 9.80 -39.50
CA SER A 723 22.50 8.76 -38.54
C SER A 723 24.02 8.69 -38.50
N TYR A 724 24.59 8.26 -37.37
CA TYR A 724 26.04 8.03 -37.22
C TYR A 724 26.64 7.23 -38.38
N THR A 725 26.08 6.07 -38.72
CA THR A 725 26.66 5.22 -39.78
C THR A 725 26.63 5.89 -41.15
N ALA A 726 25.52 6.57 -41.51
CA ALA A 726 25.46 7.32 -42.77
C ALA A 726 26.46 8.50 -42.80
N TRP A 727 26.59 9.22 -41.69
CA TRP A 727 27.55 10.31 -41.53
C TRP A 727 28.99 9.81 -41.65
N TRP A 728 29.33 8.71 -40.99
CA TRP A 728 30.67 8.12 -41.02
C TRP A 728 31.02 7.69 -42.45
N LEU A 729 30.13 6.95 -43.12
CA LEU A 729 30.33 6.50 -44.50
C LEU A 729 30.48 7.67 -45.49
N SER A 730 29.78 8.78 -45.28
CA SER A 730 29.85 9.96 -46.16
C SER A 730 31.24 10.64 -46.16
N ARG A 731 32.03 10.46 -45.09
CA ARG A 731 33.35 11.10 -44.88
C ARG A 731 34.54 10.21 -45.24
N HIS A 732 34.30 8.91 -45.44
CA HIS A 732 35.34 7.92 -45.70
C HIS A 732 35.34 7.45 -47.17
N GLU A 733 36.49 6.98 -47.64
CA GLU A 733 36.71 6.53 -49.03
C GLU A 733 36.12 5.12 -49.29
N VAL A 734 34.81 4.97 -49.09
CA VAL A 734 34.12 3.67 -49.12
C VAL A 734 33.64 3.26 -50.52
N LEU A 735 33.71 4.15 -51.52
CA LEU A 735 33.27 3.89 -52.89
C LEU A 735 34.43 3.96 -53.87
N ALA A 736 35.14 2.84 -54.04
CA ALA A 736 36.28 2.71 -54.97
C ALA A 736 37.39 3.77 -54.74
N GLY A 737 37.71 4.03 -53.46
CA GLY A 737 38.74 5.02 -53.08
C GLY A 737 38.24 6.46 -53.14
N ARG A 738 36.92 6.68 -53.11
CA ARG A 738 36.31 8.01 -53.11
C ARG A 738 35.21 8.11 -52.05
N ARG A 739 35.00 9.34 -51.59
CA ARG A 739 33.93 9.67 -50.64
C ARG A 739 32.58 9.74 -51.36
N PRO A 740 31.48 9.26 -50.74
CA PRO A 740 30.15 9.36 -51.34
C PRO A 740 29.71 10.76 -51.73
N THR A 741 30.08 11.79 -50.95
CA THR A 741 29.70 13.19 -51.19
C THR A 741 30.29 13.78 -52.47
N GLU A 742 31.37 13.19 -52.99
CA GLU A 742 32.00 13.63 -54.24
C GLU A 742 31.43 12.94 -55.49
N LEU A 743 30.39 12.14 -55.31
CA LEU A 743 29.76 11.31 -56.32
C LEU A 743 28.30 11.69 -56.51
N ARG A 744 27.82 11.50 -57.73
CA ARG A 744 26.40 11.55 -58.08
C ARG A 744 25.91 10.20 -58.60
N LEU A 745 24.60 10.01 -58.55
CA LEU A 745 23.97 8.88 -59.25
C LEU A 745 24.14 9.03 -60.77
N PRO A 746 24.42 7.92 -61.50
CA PRO A 746 24.47 7.93 -62.96
C PRO A 746 23.19 8.44 -63.63
N THR A 747 22.04 8.20 -62.99
CA THR A 747 20.68 8.59 -63.43
C THR A 747 20.18 9.90 -62.82
N GLY A 748 21.03 10.61 -62.06
CA GLY A 748 20.68 11.85 -61.36
C GLY A 748 20.45 13.05 -62.29
N ASP A 749 20.21 14.20 -61.66
CA ASP A 749 19.94 15.47 -62.34
C ASP A 749 21.08 15.88 -63.28
N PRO A 750 20.79 16.11 -64.58
CA PRO A 750 21.78 16.58 -65.55
C PRO A 750 22.51 17.87 -65.15
N LEU A 751 21.92 18.72 -64.30
CA LEU A 751 22.57 19.95 -63.82
C LEU A 751 23.78 19.68 -62.93
N LEU A 752 23.90 18.48 -62.35
CA LEU A 752 25.05 18.08 -61.54
C LEU A 752 26.16 17.40 -62.35
N PHE A 753 25.96 17.22 -63.66
CA PHE A 753 26.93 16.52 -64.51
C PHE A 753 28.17 17.40 -64.72
N GLY A 754 29.35 16.78 -64.60
CA GLY A 754 30.62 17.49 -64.67
C GLY A 754 31.05 18.15 -63.35
N LEU A 755 30.13 18.30 -62.38
CA LEU A 755 30.44 18.79 -61.03
C LEU A 755 30.88 17.67 -60.08
N TYR A 756 30.30 16.47 -60.25
CA TYR A 756 30.57 15.29 -59.43
C TYR A 756 31.03 14.11 -60.29
N GLY A 757 31.74 13.16 -59.68
CA GLY A 757 32.02 11.87 -60.33
C GLY A 757 30.82 10.93 -60.31
N GLU A 758 30.90 9.80 -61.02
CA GLU A 758 29.81 8.82 -61.08
C GLU A 758 29.96 7.75 -59.99
N ALA A 759 28.89 7.50 -59.25
CA ALA A 759 28.85 6.40 -58.28
C ALA A 759 28.91 5.04 -59.00
N PRO A 760 29.55 4.01 -58.38
CA PRO A 760 29.62 2.66 -58.96
C PRO A 760 28.24 2.05 -59.21
N ALA A 761 28.07 1.39 -60.35
CA ALA A 761 26.83 0.68 -60.67
C ALA A 761 26.68 -0.61 -59.84
N GLY A 762 25.43 -0.98 -59.53
CA GLY A 762 25.09 -2.25 -58.88
C GLY A 762 24.98 -2.19 -57.35
N ILE A 763 25.21 -1.02 -56.76
CA ILE A 763 24.84 -0.70 -55.37
C ILE A 763 23.45 -0.06 -55.40
N ASP A 764 22.66 -0.27 -54.36
CA ASP A 764 21.31 0.27 -54.26
C ASP A 764 21.31 1.82 -54.20
N ASP A 765 20.68 2.46 -55.17
CA ASP A 765 20.63 3.92 -55.33
C ASP A 765 20.10 4.64 -54.08
N ASP A 766 19.12 4.07 -53.38
CA ASP A 766 18.56 4.68 -52.18
C ASP A 766 19.52 4.60 -50.99
N ALA A 767 20.29 3.51 -50.85
CA ALA A 767 21.37 3.44 -49.86
C ALA A 767 22.51 4.40 -50.19
N LEU A 768 22.85 4.55 -51.48
CA LEU A 768 23.85 5.53 -51.93
C LEU A 768 23.45 6.96 -51.57
N LYS A 769 22.17 7.33 -51.76
CA LYS A 769 21.66 8.65 -51.34
C LYS A 769 21.79 8.86 -49.82
N MET A 770 21.43 7.83 -49.03
CA MET A 770 21.51 7.90 -47.57
C MET A 770 22.93 8.20 -47.07
N ILE A 771 23.95 7.64 -47.71
CA ILE A 771 25.37 7.89 -47.36
C ILE A 771 25.96 9.13 -48.03
N GLY A 772 25.16 9.94 -48.74
CA GLY A 772 25.57 11.23 -49.28
C GLY A 772 25.85 11.28 -50.78
N VAL A 773 25.58 10.25 -51.58
CA VAL A 773 25.69 10.36 -53.05
C VAL A 773 24.60 11.30 -53.58
N ARG A 774 25.02 12.33 -54.32
CA ARG A 774 24.12 13.37 -54.85
C ARG A 774 23.17 12.81 -55.91
N SER A 775 21.93 13.26 -55.90
CA SER A 775 20.91 12.76 -56.83
C SER A 775 20.22 13.86 -57.62
N THR A 776 19.65 14.87 -56.95
CA THR A 776 19.03 16.03 -57.59
C THR A 776 19.61 17.34 -57.07
N LEU A 777 19.55 18.40 -57.90
CA LEU A 777 19.97 19.74 -57.47
C LEU A 777 19.08 20.28 -56.34
N ALA A 778 17.77 19.98 -56.38
CA ALA A 778 16.84 20.41 -55.34
C ALA A 778 17.20 19.80 -53.98
N ASP A 779 17.48 18.49 -53.93
CA ASP A 779 17.87 17.82 -52.68
C ASP A 779 19.22 18.34 -52.16
N LEU A 780 20.16 18.66 -53.06
CA LEU A 780 21.43 19.29 -52.69
C LEU A 780 21.18 20.66 -52.04
N LEU A 781 20.43 21.55 -52.69
CA LEU A 781 20.17 22.89 -52.16
C LEU A 781 19.32 22.87 -50.87
N ASP A 782 18.47 21.87 -50.69
CA ASP A 782 17.69 21.71 -49.46
C ASP A 782 18.52 21.12 -48.31
N SER A 783 19.60 20.38 -48.60
CA SER A 783 20.51 19.87 -47.58
C SER A 783 21.28 21.00 -46.88
N HIS A 784 21.60 20.80 -45.60
CA HIS A 784 22.44 21.72 -44.84
C HIS A 784 23.87 21.73 -45.43
N GLY A 785 24.44 22.91 -45.66
CA GLY A 785 25.73 23.09 -46.33
C GLY A 785 25.73 22.83 -47.84
N GLY A 786 24.64 22.35 -48.42
CA GLY A 786 24.58 21.98 -49.83
C GLY A 786 24.66 23.15 -50.83
N PRO A 787 24.05 24.33 -50.57
CA PRO A 787 24.29 25.51 -51.38
C PRO A 787 25.76 25.95 -51.39
N GLU A 788 26.45 25.86 -50.26
CA GLU A 788 27.86 26.22 -50.11
C GLU A 788 28.75 25.24 -50.87
N GLU A 789 28.47 23.93 -50.74
CA GLU A 789 29.12 22.89 -51.56
C GLU A 789 28.97 23.17 -53.06
N LEU A 790 27.79 23.58 -53.52
CA LEU A 790 27.59 23.92 -54.92
C LEU A 790 28.38 25.16 -55.33
N LEU A 791 28.46 26.18 -54.46
CA LEU A 791 29.25 27.38 -54.71
C LEU A 791 30.75 27.07 -54.77
N ASP A 792 31.25 26.19 -53.90
CA ASP A 792 32.64 25.72 -53.92
C ASP A 792 32.97 25.00 -55.23
N LEU A 793 32.06 24.13 -55.71
CA LEU A 793 32.20 23.49 -57.02
C LEU A 793 32.15 24.50 -58.17
N LEU A 794 31.33 25.55 -58.06
CA LEU A 794 31.32 26.64 -59.03
C LEU A 794 32.60 27.49 -58.95
N ALA A 795 33.26 27.59 -57.80
CA ALA A 795 34.57 28.22 -57.65
C ALA A 795 35.73 27.34 -58.18
N ASP A 796 35.54 26.03 -58.37
CA ASP A 796 36.62 25.16 -58.87
C ASP A 796 36.86 25.32 -60.39
N SER A 797 37.90 26.07 -60.74
CA SER A 797 38.33 26.30 -62.13
C SER A 797 38.68 25.04 -62.94
N SER A 798 38.89 23.89 -62.29
CA SER A 798 39.17 22.61 -62.97
C SER A 798 37.91 21.97 -63.56
N LEU A 799 36.73 22.39 -63.12
CA LEU A 799 35.43 21.87 -63.58
C LEU A 799 34.91 22.69 -64.77
N GLU A 800 34.46 22.00 -65.82
CA GLU A 800 33.82 22.63 -66.98
C GLU A 800 32.31 22.75 -66.75
N VAL A 801 31.78 23.97 -66.79
CA VAL A 801 30.33 24.25 -66.73
C VAL A 801 29.95 25.11 -67.92
N ASP A 802 28.99 24.64 -68.70
CA ASP A 802 28.51 25.38 -69.86
C ASP A 802 27.58 26.54 -69.47
N ARG A 803 27.31 27.44 -70.42
CA ARG A 803 26.53 28.66 -70.15
C ARG A 803 25.06 28.38 -69.81
N ALA A 804 24.47 27.29 -70.32
CA ALA A 804 23.08 26.94 -70.05
C ALA A 804 22.94 26.30 -68.66
N GLN A 805 23.87 25.42 -68.30
CA GLN A 805 24.00 24.84 -66.97
C GLN A 805 24.26 25.94 -65.94
N LEU A 806 25.24 26.81 -66.16
CA LEU A 806 25.56 27.93 -65.26
C LEU A 806 24.35 28.83 -64.99
N ARG A 807 23.61 29.19 -66.03
CA ARG A 807 22.38 29.98 -65.88
C ARG A 807 21.33 29.25 -65.04
N SER A 808 21.18 27.95 -65.23
CA SER A 808 20.19 27.16 -64.49
C SER A 808 20.58 27.00 -63.02
N LEU A 809 21.87 26.84 -62.73
CA LEU A 809 22.40 26.80 -61.36
C LEU A 809 22.22 28.15 -60.65
N TRP A 810 22.45 29.28 -61.35
CA TRP A 810 22.18 30.61 -60.79
C TRP A 810 20.69 30.86 -60.54
N ILE A 811 19.80 30.36 -61.40
CA ILE A 811 18.35 30.43 -61.16
C ILE A 811 17.98 29.63 -59.90
N ALA A 812 18.55 28.45 -59.72
CA ALA A 812 18.27 27.61 -58.56
C ALA A 812 18.81 28.23 -57.26
N LEU A 813 20.02 28.77 -57.28
CA LEU A 813 20.64 29.45 -56.13
C LEU A 813 19.91 30.73 -55.73
N ALA A 814 19.33 31.46 -56.69
CA ALA A 814 18.52 32.65 -56.39
C ALA A 814 17.24 32.35 -55.58
N ALA A 815 16.84 31.08 -55.49
CA ALA A 815 15.71 30.65 -54.66
C ALA A 815 16.12 30.23 -53.23
N VAL A 816 17.43 30.21 -52.93
CA VAL A 816 17.96 29.86 -51.60
C VAL A 816 17.88 31.09 -50.69
N ASP A 817 17.51 30.87 -49.43
CA ASP A 817 17.55 31.92 -48.40
C ASP A 817 19.02 32.35 -48.16
N PRO A 818 19.37 33.64 -48.31
CA PRO A 818 20.74 34.13 -48.06
C PRO A 818 21.28 33.76 -46.67
N ALA A 819 20.42 33.59 -45.66
CA ALA A 819 20.85 33.18 -44.32
C ALA A 819 21.37 31.74 -44.24
N ARG A 820 21.09 30.90 -45.25
CA ARG A 820 21.53 29.49 -45.33
C ARG A 820 22.88 29.32 -46.04
N VAL A 821 23.50 30.41 -46.50
CA VAL A 821 24.67 30.35 -47.37
C VAL A 821 25.69 31.39 -46.93
N SER A 822 26.91 30.93 -46.71
CA SER A 822 28.05 31.82 -46.52
C SER A 822 28.47 32.43 -47.86
N PRO A 823 28.75 33.75 -47.94
CA PRO A 823 29.20 34.37 -49.17
C PRO A 823 30.46 33.70 -49.74
N PRO A 824 30.49 33.38 -51.05
CA PRO A 824 31.62 32.66 -51.65
C PRO A 824 32.84 33.58 -51.84
N GLU A 825 34.05 33.01 -51.79
CA GLU A 825 35.29 33.76 -52.08
C GLU A 825 35.51 34.00 -53.59
N ALA A 826 34.92 33.13 -54.43
CA ALA A 826 34.99 33.22 -55.88
C ALA A 826 33.68 32.75 -56.54
N VAL A 827 33.35 33.30 -57.70
CA VAL A 827 32.12 32.97 -58.44
C VAL A 827 32.39 32.65 -59.90
N ARG A 828 31.55 31.78 -60.48
CA ARG A 828 31.61 31.46 -61.92
C ARG A 828 30.81 32.46 -62.74
N ALA A 829 31.51 33.37 -63.40
CA ALA A 829 30.94 34.49 -64.11
C ALA A 829 31.23 34.44 -65.62
N VAL A 830 30.59 35.33 -66.38
CA VAL A 830 30.83 35.51 -67.82
C VAL A 830 31.66 36.76 -68.04
N LEU A 831 32.89 36.62 -68.51
CA LEU A 831 33.77 37.73 -68.88
C LEU A 831 33.99 37.71 -70.40
N LYS A 832 33.62 38.80 -71.08
CA LYS A 832 33.78 38.95 -72.55
C LYS A 832 33.21 37.78 -73.37
N GLY A 833 32.14 37.17 -72.86
CA GLY A 833 31.42 36.06 -73.51
C GLY A 833 31.92 34.66 -73.15
N THR A 834 32.99 34.55 -72.36
CA THR A 834 33.57 33.28 -71.90
C THR A 834 33.21 33.05 -70.43
N VAL A 835 32.88 31.81 -70.06
CA VAL A 835 32.68 31.41 -68.67
C VAL A 835 34.04 31.30 -67.98
N THR A 836 34.22 31.98 -66.85
CA THR A 836 35.45 31.97 -66.04
C THR A 836 35.08 31.96 -64.57
N VAL A 837 35.94 31.40 -63.73
CA VAL A 837 35.90 31.69 -62.29
C VAL A 837 36.58 33.04 -62.07
N ALA A 838 35.99 33.88 -61.21
CA ALA A 838 36.54 35.17 -60.83
C ALA A 838 36.49 35.28 -59.30
N ASP A 839 37.58 35.76 -58.70
CA ASP A 839 37.61 36.07 -57.28
C ASP A 839 36.67 37.24 -57.00
N VAL A 840 36.02 37.28 -55.83
CA VAL A 840 35.12 38.40 -55.48
C VAL A 840 35.89 39.73 -55.43
N GLU A 841 37.19 39.70 -55.15
CA GLU A 841 38.06 40.88 -55.23
C GLU A 841 38.20 41.47 -56.65
N ASP A 842 37.98 40.69 -57.70
CA ASP A 842 37.99 41.15 -59.10
C ASP A 842 36.72 41.97 -59.46
N GLY A 843 35.81 42.13 -58.50
CA GLY A 843 34.57 42.90 -58.61
C GLY A 843 33.59 42.35 -59.63
N PRO A 844 33.20 41.06 -59.53
CA PRO A 844 32.08 40.51 -60.28
C PRO A 844 30.79 41.26 -59.92
N VAL A 845 29.89 41.38 -60.88
CA VAL A 845 28.62 42.10 -60.69
C VAL A 845 27.44 41.26 -61.16
N VAL A 846 26.34 41.35 -60.42
CA VAL A 846 25.06 40.76 -60.83
C VAL A 846 24.33 41.77 -61.71
N VAL A 847 23.93 41.36 -62.91
CA VAL A 847 23.29 42.28 -63.88
C VAL A 847 21.77 42.22 -63.76
N GLU A 848 21.19 43.24 -63.14
CA GLU A 848 19.75 43.41 -62.93
C GLU A 848 19.00 44.01 -64.13
N ALA A 849 19.70 44.70 -65.02
CA ALA A 849 19.06 45.33 -66.18
C ALA A 849 19.92 45.22 -67.45
N PRO A 850 19.32 44.83 -68.59
CA PRO A 850 20.08 44.58 -69.83
C PRO A 850 20.63 45.85 -70.49
N ASP A 851 20.16 47.04 -70.12
CA ASP A 851 20.74 48.32 -70.56
C ASP A 851 22.02 48.71 -69.81
N LEU A 852 22.32 48.08 -68.68
CA LEU A 852 23.56 48.28 -67.94
C LEU A 852 24.73 47.44 -68.50
N LEU A 853 24.43 46.37 -69.25
CA LEU A 853 25.45 45.46 -69.82
C LEU A 853 26.63 46.17 -70.50
N PRO A 854 26.44 47.20 -71.36
CA PRO A 854 27.56 47.90 -72.01
C PRO A 854 28.47 48.67 -71.03
N LEU A 855 27.97 49.02 -69.85
CA LEU A 855 28.72 49.78 -68.84
C LEU A 855 29.62 48.89 -67.99
N VAL A 856 29.26 47.61 -67.86
CA VAL A 856 29.97 46.63 -67.02
C VAL A 856 30.65 45.50 -67.81
N GLU A 857 30.69 45.56 -69.14
CA GLU A 857 31.21 44.48 -70.00
C GLU A 857 32.68 44.05 -69.75
N ASP A 858 33.47 44.91 -69.12
CA ASP A 858 34.87 44.64 -68.74
C ASP A 858 35.00 43.91 -67.39
N ARG A 859 33.90 43.68 -66.68
CA ARG A 859 33.86 42.97 -65.40
C ARG A 859 33.34 41.54 -65.58
N PRO A 860 33.64 40.61 -64.67
CA PRO A 860 32.98 39.31 -64.64
C PRO A 860 31.47 39.49 -64.33
N LEU A 861 30.61 38.94 -65.19
CA LEU A 861 29.16 39.12 -65.08
C LEU A 861 28.46 37.86 -64.56
N VAL A 862 27.73 37.99 -63.47
CA VAL A 862 26.77 36.98 -63.02
C VAL A 862 25.43 37.26 -63.70
N LEU A 863 24.97 36.31 -64.53
CA LEU A 863 23.84 36.50 -65.44
C LEU A 863 22.68 35.56 -65.09
N ALA A 864 21.64 36.11 -64.50
CA ALA A 864 20.36 35.46 -64.21
C ALA A 864 19.19 36.23 -64.85
N PRO A 865 17.96 35.68 -64.87
CA PRO A 865 16.76 36.48 -65.12
C PRO A 865 16.72 37.72 -64.22
N PHE A 866 16.33 38.88 -64.77
CA PHE A 866 16.46 40.18 -64.10
C PHE A 866 15.60 40.29 -62.83
N ASP A 867 14.49 39.56 -62.77
CA ASP A 867 13.59 39.41 -61.63
C ASP A 867 14.21 38.61 -60.47
N LEU A 868 15.30 37.88 -60.72
CA LEU A 868 16.04 37.12 -59.72
C LEU A 868 17.39 37.76 -59.36
N ALA A 869 17.77 38.88 -60.01
CA ALA A 869 19.09 39.48 -59.83
C ALA A 869 19.32 40.01 -58.41
N GLU A 870 18.31 40.60 -57.79
CA GLU A 870 18.38 41.08 -56.40
C GLU A 870 18.55 39.92 -55.42
N ALA A 871 17.72 38.88 -55.52
CA ALA A 871 17.85 37.68 -54.69
C ALA A 871 19.22 37.00 -54.85
N LEU A 872 19.73 36.89 -56.08
CA LEU A 872 21.04 36.31 -56.34
C LEU A 872 22.19 37.20 -55.82
N SER A 873 22.02 38.52 -55.86
CA SER A 873 22.97 39.48 -55.28
C SER A 873 23.05 39.33 -53.76
N GLU A 874 21.92 39.13 -53.08
CA GLU A 874 21.87 38.86 -51.64
C GLU A 874 22.52 37.52 -51.28
N VAL A 875 22.25 36.44 -52.03
CA VAL A 875 22.85 35.11 -51.77
C VAL A 875 24.37 35.10 -51.97
N LEU A 876 24.86 35.83 -52.98
CA LEU A 876 26.30 35.85 -53.30
C LEU A 876 27.07 36.98 -52.60
N ASP A 877 26.38 37.89 -51.90
CA ASP A 877 26.91 39.15 -51.37
C ASP A 877 27.69 39.96 -52.43
N LEU A 878 27.13 40.06 -53.65
CA LEU A 878 27.73 40.76 -54.79
C LEU A 878 26.93 42.00 -55.16
N PRO A 879 27.59 43.11 -55.55
CA PRO A 879 26.88 44.33 -55.91
C PRO A 879 26.10 44.16 -57.22
N LEU A 880 24.94 44.82 -57.29
CA LEU A 880 24.19 44.98 -58.54
C LEU A 880 24.95 45.90 -59.50
N ALA A 881 24.77 45.71 -60.81
CA ALA A 881 25.47 46.54 -61.80
C ALA A 881 25.17 48.03 -61.60
N GLY A 882 23.93 48.41 -61.29
CA GLY A 882 23.50 49.79 -61.02
C GLY A 882 24.03 50.40 -59.72
N GLU A 883 24.60 49.61 -58.81
CA GLU A 883 25.31 50.11 -57.63
C GLU A 883 26.77 50.48 -57.97
N VAL A 884 27.33 49.83 -58.98
CA VAL A 884 28.71 50.03 -59.45
C VAL A 884 28.81 51.14 -60.50
N VAL A 885 27.76 51.33 -61.30
CA VAL A 885 27.69 52.39 -62.33
C VAL A 885 26.50 53.30 -62.11
N THR A 886 26.67 54.62 -62.32
CA THR A 886 25.58 55.58 -62.18
C THR A 886 24.52 55.44 -63.27
N GLY A 887 24.92 55.00 -64.47
CA GLY A 887 24.04 54.84 -65.62
C GLY A 887 23.38 56.15 -66.07
N ALA A 888 24.03 57.30 -65.82
CA ALA A 888 23.49 58.63 -66.07
C ALA A 888 23.60 59.01 -67.55
N VAL A 889 22.53 59.53 -68.14
CA VAL A 889 22.54 59.97 -69.54
C VAL A 889 23.23 61.33 -69.65
N THR A 890 24.36 61.41 -70.36
CA THR A 890 25.17 62.64 -70.50
C THR A 890 25.08 63.29 -71.88
N SER A 891 24.47 62.60 -72.86
CA SER A 891 24.14 63.18 -74.17
C SER A 891 22.80 63.93 -74.16
N ALA A 892 22.66 64.92 -75.04
CA ALA A 892 21.39 65.62 -75.23
C ALA A 892 20.55 64.90 -76.30
N GLY A 893 19.27 64.65 -76.01
CA GLY A 893 18.33 64.02 -76.94
C GLY A 893 17.06 64.84 -77.14
N THR A 894 16.26 64.45 -78.14
CA THR A 894 14.98 65.10 -78.47
C THR A 894 13.82 64.16 -78.16
N GLU A 895 12.81 64.65 -77.44
CA GLU A 895 11.61 63.87 -77.16
C GLU A 895 10.78 63.62 -78.45
N LYS A 896 10.37 62.37 -78.65
CA LYS A 896 9.60 61.88 -79.80
C LYS A 896 8.42 61.02 -79.33
N PRO A 897 7.26 61.05 -80.02
CA PRO A 897 6.17 60.15 -79.72
C PRO A 897 6.51 58.71 -80.12
N VAL A 898 6.12 57.74 -79.30
CA VAL A 898 6.21 56.33 -79.67
C VAL A 898 5.19 56.02 -80.78
N PRO A 899 5.59 55.38 -81.89
CA PRO A 899 4.67 55.05 -82.98
C PRO A 899 3.45 54.24 -82.49
N PRO A 900 2.22 54.56 -82.94
CA PRO A 900 1.00 53.88 -82.49
C PRO A 900 1.00 52.38 -82.80
N GLU A 901 1.71 51.96 -83.84
CA GLU A 901 1.92 50.56 -84.21
C GLU A 901 2.64 49.78 -83.11
N VAL A 902 3.66 50.38 -82.48
CA VAL A 902 4.41 49.75 -81.37
C VAL A 902 3.51 49.59 -80.16
N ARG A 903 2.64 50.57 -79.86
CA ARG A 903 1.66 50.48 -78.76
C ARG A 903 0.57 49.43 -79.01
N SER A 904 0.41 48.94 -80.23
CA SER A 904 -0.49 47.83 -80.54
C SER A 904 0.11 46.48 -80.14
N LEU A 905 1.44 46.34 -80.23
CA LEU A 905 2.18 45.15 -79.81
C LEU A 905 2.60 45.21 -78.32
N LEU A 906 2.96 46.41 -77.83
CA LEU A 906 3.33 46.70 -76.45
C LEU A 906 2.35 47.73 -75.83
N PRO A 907 1.18 47.30 -75.32
CA PRO A 907 0.19 48.22 -74.76
C PRO A 907 0.72 49.07 -73.59
N GLY A 908 1.73 48.56 -72.87
CA GLY A 908 2.40 49.24 -71.75
C GLY A 908 3.53 50.19 -72.14
N ALA A 909 3.88 50.34 -73.43
CA ALA A 909 4.97 51.21 -73.85
C ALA A 909 4.66 52.70 -73.54
N PRO A 910 5.68 53.50 -73.16
CA PRO A 910 5.49 54.91 -72.82
C PRO A 910 4.96 55.73 -74.01
N ALA A 911 4.33 56.87 -73.73
CA ALA A 911 3.79 57.73 -74.78
C ALA A 911 4.89 58.40 -75.63
N THR A 912 6.04 58.66 -75.02
CA THR A 912 7.19 59.32 -75.63
C THR A 912 8.50 58.60 -75.27
N TYR A 913 9.53 58.82 -76.08
CA TYR A 913 10.91 58.40 -75.83
C TYR A 913 11.86 59.55 -76.21
N VAL A 914 13.10 59.51 -75.73
CA VAL A 914 14.13 60.49 -76.05
C VAL A 914 15.06 59.90 -77.11
N GLU A 915 15.05 60.46 -78.30
CA GLU A 915 15.92 60.07 -79.42
C GLU A 915 17.26 60.80 -79.34
N HIS A 916 18.35 60.05 -79.46
CA HIS A 916 19.71 60.58 -79.51
C HIS A 916 20.37 60.19 -80.84
N ASP A 917 21.11 61.11 -81.45
CA ASP A 917 21.97 60.79 -82.59
C ASP A 917 23.08 59.81 -82.14
N GLU A 918 23.71 60.11 -81.00
CA GLU A 918 24.63 59.24 -80.27
C GLU A 918 24.28 59.31 -78.78
N LEU A 919 23.85 58.18 -78.20
CA LEU A 919 23.49 58.11 -76.79
C LEU A 919 24.76 57.81 -75.97
N LEU A 920 25.07 58.72 -75.03
CA LEU A 920 26.16 58.55 -74.07
C LEU A 920 25.60 58.34 -72.66
N VAL A 921 26.00 57.24 -72.03
CA VAL A 921 25.64 56.86 -70.66
C VAL A 921 26.92 56.72 -69.86
N ASP A 922 27.06 57.49 -68.78
CA ASP A 922 28.33 57.70 -68.05
C ASP A 922 29.51 58.06 -68.99
N GLY A 923 29.21 58.74 -70.10
CA GLY A 923 30.18 59.12 -71.12
C GLY A 923 30.60 58.00 -72.09
N ARG A 924 30.00 56.81 -72.00
CA ARG A 924 30.21 55.69 -72.93
C ARG A 924 29.06 55.57 -73.95
N PRO A 925 29.31 55.22 -75.22
CA PRO A 925 28.25 54.94 -76.18
C PRO A 925 27.39 53.76 -75.73
N ALA A 926 26.08 53.95 -75.67
CA ALA A 926 25.12 52.90 -75.39
C ALA A 926 24.00 52.91 -76.43
N PRO A 927 23.46 51.75 -76.85
CA PRO A 927 22.38 51.70 -77.82
C PRO A 927 21.04 52.21 -77.23
N TRP A 928 20.81 51.97 -75.93
CA TRP A 928 19.61 52.40 -75.22
C TRP A 928 19.85 52.45 -73.71
N ARG A 929 19.00 53.19 -72.99
CA ARG A 929 18.96 53.28 -71.52
C ARG A 929 17.54 53.61 -71.07
N PHE A 930 17.06 52.96 -70.01
CA PHE A 930 15.88 53.39 -69.28
C PHE A 930 16.32 54.13 -68.02
N PHE A 931 16.14 55.45 -67.98
CA PHE A 931 16.65 56.32 -66.91
C PHE A 931 15.60 57.38 -66.56
N GLU A 932 15.40 57.62 -65.25
CA GLU A 932 14.41 58.59 -64.73
C GLU A 932 12.99 58.44 -65.34
N GLY A 933 12.58 57.20 -65.63
CA GLY A 933 11.26 56.89 -66.19
C GLY A 933 11.11 57.13 -67.69
N ALA A 934 12.17 57.49 -68.40
CA ALA A 934 12.18 57.69 -69.84
C ALA A 934 13.07 56.68 -70.57
N VAL A 935 12.66 56.31 -71.79
CA VAL A 935 13.49 55.51 -72.71
C VAL A 935 14.36 56.44 -73.52
N HIS A 936 15.68 56.34 -73.35
CA HIS A 936 16.69 56.99 -74.18
C HIS A 936 17.23 55.97 -75.17
N ALA A 937 17.25 56.29 -76.47
CA ALA A 937 17.71 55.35 -77.48
C ALA A 937 18.37 56.04 -78.66
N THR A 938 19.32 55.32 -79.28
CA THR A 938 19.84 55.60 -80.61
C THR A 938 19.58 54.40 -81.52
N GLY A 939 19.09 54.68 -82.74
CA GLY A 939 18.76 53.64 -83.72
C GLY A 939 17.56 52.76 -83.35
N VAL A 940 17.17 51.92 -84.31
CA VAL A 940 15.96 51.09 -84.22
C VAL A 940 16.08 49.98 -83.17
N ASP A 941 17.25 49.33 -83.10
CA ASP A 941 17.48 48.23 -82.14
C ASP A 941 17.52 48.70 -80.70
N GLY A 942 18.10 49.88 -80.45
CA GLY A 942 18.09 50.51 -79.14
C GLY A 942 16.67 50.88 -78.71
N LEU A 943 15.93 51.53 -79.61
CA LEU A 943 14.54 51.92 -79.33
C LEU A 943 13.66 50.70 -79.03
N ALA A 944 13.78 49.63 -79.81
CA ALA A 944 13.02 48.41 -79.60
C ALA A 944 13.26 47.78 -78.22
N ARG A 945 14.54 47.70 -77.81
CA ARG A 945 14.93 47.16 -76.50
C ARG A 945 14.43 48.04 -75.36
N GLY A 946 14.57 49.36 -75.49
CA GLY A 946 14.11 50.31 -74.48
C GLY A 946 12.59 50.30 -74.29
N LEU A 947 11.82 50.25 -75.38
CA LEU A 947 10.36 50.17 -75.29
C LEU A 947 9.88 48.83 -74.73
N ALA A 948 10.49 47.72 -75.13
CA ALA A 948 10.17 46.39 -74.60
C ALA A 948 10.47 46.29 -73.10
N TRP A 949 11.60 46.85 -72.66
CA TRP A 949 11.96 46.92 -71.24
C TRP A 949 10.99 47.79 -70.44
N ALA A 950 10.72 49.01 -70.90
CA ALA A 950 9.80 49.92 -70.23
C ALA A 950 8.35 49.39 -70.15
N ALA A 951 7.95 48.51 -71.08
CA ALA A 951 6.64 47.86 -71.09
C ALA A 951 6.58 46.56 -70.25
N GLY A 952 7.70 46.13 -69.64
CA GLY A 952 7.79 44.85 -68.92
C GLY A 952 7.74 43.61 -69.82
N GLN A 953 7.91 43.78 -71.13
CA GLN A 953 7.77 42.73 -72.15
C GLN A 953 9.11 42.51 -72.88
N TRP A 954 10.18 42.24 -72.12
CA TRP A 954 11.54 42.09 -72.65
C TRP A 954 11.68 41.02 -73.76
N GLY A 955 10.83 39.98 -73.72
CA GLY A 955 10.76 38.93 -74.75
C GLY A 955 10.50 39.48 -76.16
N ASP A 956 9.69 40.54 -76.26
CA ASP A 956 9.19 41.07 -77.54
C ASP A 956 10.15 42.04 -78.23
N ARG A 957 11.30 42.36 -77.62
CA ARG A 957 12.29 43.32 -78.15
C ARG A 957 12.69 43.06 -79.61
N LEU A 958 12.73 41.80 -80.04
CA LEU A 958 13.08 41.43 -81.42
C LEU A 958 11.90 41.64 -82.38
N ALA A 959 10.68 41.33 -81.95
CA ALA A 959 9.46 41.59 -82.70
C ALA A 959 9.23 43.09 -82.87
N VAL A 960 9.47 43.88 -81.81
CA VAL A 960 9.42 45.35 -81.84
C VAL A 960 10.49 45.92 -82.78
N ALA A 961 11.71 45.37 -82.79
CA ALA A 961 12.74 45.79 -83.73
C ALA A 961 12.36 45.48 -85.19
N ALA A 962 11.73 44.33 -85.45
CA ALA A 962 11.21 43.99 -86.77
C ALA A 962 10.07 44.93 -87.20
N LEU A 963 9.17 45.25 -86.27
CA LEU A 963 8.05 46.19 -86.46
C LEU A 963 8.55 47.60 -86.83
N LEU A 964 9.52 48.11 -86.08
CA LEU A 964 10.09 49.45 -86.30
C LEU A 964 10.88 49.54 -87.61
N ARG A 965 11.44 48.44 -88.11
CA ARG A 965 12.10 48.39 -89.43
C ARG A 965 11.11 48.30 -90.59
N ASP A 966 9.97 47.64 -90.40
CA ASP A 966 8.94 47.47 -91.43
C ASP A 966 7.50 47.52 -90.85
N PRO A 967 6.93 48.73 -90.73
CA PRO A 967 5.58 48.92 -90.20
C PRO A 967 4.47 48.24 -91.01
N ALA A 968 4.72 47.81 -92.26
CA ALA A 968 3.70 47.10 -93.03
C ALA A 968 3.45 45.68 -92.52
N ARG A 969 4.35 45.13 -91.69
CA ARG A 969 4.23 43.78 -91.10
C ARG A 969 3.36 43.71 -89.84
N VAL A 970 2.85 44.85 -89.33
CA VAL A 970 2.03 44.91 -88.11
C VAL A 970 0.91 43.85 -88.08
N PRO A 971 0.07 43.67 -89.13
CA PRO A 971 -1.04 42.71 -89.05
C PRO A 971 -0.59 41.26 -88.96
N LEU A 972 0.57 40.93 -89.54
CA LEU A 972 1.14 39.58 -89.48
C LEU A 972 1.76 39.31 -88.11
N LEU A 973 2.52 40.27 -87.56
CA LEU A 973 3.14 40.13 -86.24
C LEU A 973 2.09 40.04 -85.12
N LEU A 974 0.99 40.79 -85.21
CA LEU A 974 -0.15 40.65 -84.29
C LEU A 974 -0.83 39.28 -84.42
N ALA A 975 -0.99 38.77 -85.65
CA ALA A 975 -1.55 37.44 -85.87
C ALA A 975 -0.64 36.30 -85.39
N GLU A 976 0.69 36.47 -85.47
CA GLU A 976 1.66 35.54 -84.89
C GLU A 976 1.64 35.60 -83.36
N ALA A 977 1.55 36.79 -82.77
CA ALA A 977 1.43 36.97 -81.32
C ALA A 977 0.11 36.40 -80.74
N ASP A 978 -1.00 36.47 -81.48
CA ASP A 978 -2.28 35.82 -81.09
C ASP A 978 -2.18 34.28 -81.04
N LEU A 979 -1.14 33.68 -81.64
CA LEU A 979 -0.88 32.25 -81.59
C LEU A 979 0.03 31.85 -80.41
N ASP A 980 0.68 32.82 -79.77
CA ASP A 980 1.48 32.55 -78.59
C ASP A 980 0.56 32.19 -77.42
N PRO A 981 0.82 31.09 -76.69
CA PRO A 981 0.00 30.70 -75.56
C PRO A 981 0.06 31.77 -74.47
N THR A 982 -1.08 32.42 -74.18
CA THR A 982 -1.20 33.31 -73.02
C THR A 982 -1.00 32.49 -71.73
N ALA A 983 0.02 32.87 -70.95
CA ALA A 983 0.49 32.33 -69.68
C ALA A 983 1.53 31.18 -69.79
N SER A 984 2.81 31.57 -69.74
CA SER A 984 3.73 31.08 -68.70
C SER A 984 4.90 32.05 -68.55
N LEU A 985 4.68 33.11 -67.77
CA LEU A 985 5.62 33.72 -66.82
C LEU A 985 4.76 34.36 -65.73
#